data_AF-A0A939IKK7-F1
#
_entry.id   AF-A0A939IKK7-F1
#
_cell.length_a   1.000
_cell.length_b   1.000
_cell.length_c   1.000
_cell.angle_alpha   90.00
_cell.angle_beta   90.00
_cell.angle_gamma   90.00
#
_symmetry.space_group_name_H-M   'P 1'
#
loop_
_entity.id
_entity.type
_entity.pdbx_description
1 polymer ?
#
loop_
_entity_poly.entity_id
_entity_poly.type
_entity_poly.pdbx_seq_one_letter_code
_entity_poly.pdbx_strand_id
1 'polypeptide(L)'
;MRPRLTGIAAFLLYGLSASESFAAVVGQAEFRVNDSPSGLQVNFPGTKGALRMTPGGHWVIGWSDNARPYARVYDADGQALGGILDGGINLGTFGVGAAIDASDNVVLTFSRTAGRGGDLNGGTGEGTMLRRFDSNGVPLGPAIDIPDNTTGHQYMATADFAGGDIIVAFGGESIAGGAGQDMGRKRYRFQDGLPLTAATPVNSNGFSNRTQLSLDVNPAGQAAYAWLDDTTLTVRFRSYDAGGNPVAGEAIVSTATTQTRLDAAPGLAINSVGESIVTWSGFGSGSDKYDIYMRRYDASGNPIDGAPVRVNVTTAGDQSLPAVAVNTAGNFVIAWATPEEGDGFYEPEEVRMRLFDASGTPKSGDIPVNQTVSGKQSNPVVGIDDSGRIAVAWSGRGPGDDDGIFARVFKPDTDSDGIADDVDACPAIPGDASANGCPDADGDGVRDADDAFPNDPGEHTDSDADGIGDNGDACPAIPGDASANGCPDADGDGVRDADDAFPNDPGEHTDSDADGIGDNGDACPAIPGDASANGCPDADGDGVRDADDAFPNDPGEHTDSDADGIGDNGDACPAVPGDASANGCPDADGDGVRDTDDAFPNDPGEHTDSDADGIGDNGDACPAVPGDASANGCPDADGDGVRDTDDAFPNDPGEHTDSDGDGAGDNGDPYPHAITRATAGAATLDTSPADSASTCSVSSFGLAPLGTAPPLPGDGLSRMAAFVLTNCHGGGTPETVQIRIDFGEALPADGVLYKLLDSRWVAITGASISGSVATYTLADNGPYDLDPTAGVIRDPVTVALPPAQAPAAATPVPTLPTWALALLAALSGGLGFRRLRARATSSNHQN
;
A
#
# COMPACT_ATOMS: atom_id res chain seq x y z
N MET A 1 -2.86 14.26 36.78
CA MET A 1 -2.33 14.01 38.15
C MET A 1 -2.42 12.51 38.43
N ARG A 2 -1.60 11.93 39.33
CA ARG A 2 -1.71 10.51 39.72
C ARG A 2 -2.36 10.35 41.10
N PRO A 3 -3.28 9.39 41.27
CA PRO A 3 -3.31 8.53 42.44
C PRO A 3 -2.55 7.21 42.16
N ARG A 4 -1.83 6.70 43.16
CA ARG A 4 -1.45 5.27 43.24
C ARG A 4 -2.40 4.61 44.23
N LEU A 5 -2.89 3.42 43.93
CA LEU A 5 -3.30 2.45 44.95
C LEU A 5 -2.91 1.04 44.49
N THR A 6 -2.80 0.13 45.44
CA THR A 6 -2.13 -1.17 45.29
C THR A 6 -3.13 -2.30 45.05
N GLY A 7 -2.84 -3.14 44.05
CA GLY A 7 -3.44 -4.47 43.90
C GLY A 7 -2.35 -5.50 43.66
N ILE A 8 -2.16 -6.43 44.60
CA ILE A 8 -1.42 -7.67 44.37
C ILE A 8 -2.48 -8.74 44.13
N ALA A 9 -2.65 -9.14 42.87
CA ALA A 9 -3.38 -10.34 42.48
C ALA A 9 -2.35 -11.36 41.96
N ALA A 10 -2.48 -12.62 42.36
CA ALA A 10 -1.48 -13.63 42.07
C ALA A 10 -1.79 -14.34 40.75
N PHE A 11 -0.85 -14.34 39.81
CA PHE A 11 -0.77 -15.35 38.75
C PHE A 11 -0.32 -16.69 39.36
N LEU A 12 -1.22 -17.29 40.13
CA LEU A 12 -1.15 -18.69 40.54
C LEU A 12 -1.96 -19.49 39.53
N LEU A 13 -1.31 -19.81 38.40
CA LEU A 13 -1.68 -20.95 37.57
C LEU A 13 -1.45 -22.23 38.38
N TYR A 14 -2.40 -22.53 39.28
CA TYR A 14 -2.58 -23.89 39.76
C TYR A 14 -2.93 -24.75 38.55
N GLY A 15 -2.24 -25.88 38.40
CA GLY A 15 -2.70 -26.90 37.47
C GLY A 15 -4.03 -27.44 37.98
N LEU A 16 -5.11 -27.20 37.24
CA LEU A 16 -6.42 -27.80 37.47
C LEU A 16 -6.23 -29.32 37.55
N SER A 17 -6.48 -29.90 38.73
CA SER A 17 -6.57 -31.34 38.87
C SER A 17 -7.92 -31.81 38.31
N ALA A 18 -7.95 -32.97 37.66
CA ALA A 18 -9.16 -33.57 37.06
C ALA A 18 -10.17 -34.11 38.11
N SER A 19 -10.41 -33.31 39.15
CA SER A 19 -11.23 -33.57 40.32
C SER A 19 -12.34 -32.53 40.50
N GLU A 20 -12.36 -31.47 39.68
CA GLU A 20 -13.38 -30.41 39.71
C GLU A 20 -14.36 -30.53 38.52
N SER A 21 -13.89 -30.99 37.35
CA SER A 21 -14.67 -31.34 36.14
C SER A 21 -15.54 -32.61 36.28
N PHE A 22 -16.28 -32.71 37.38
CA PHE A 22 -17.26 -33.78 37.64
C PHE A 22 -18.37 -33.24 38.56
N ALA A 23 -18.81 -32.01 38.31
CA ALA A 23 -19.71 -31.23 39.17
C ALA A 23 -21.16 -31.27 38.68
N ALA A 24 -21.40 -30.82 37.45
CA ALA A 24 -22.69 -30.92 36.77
C ALA A 24 -22.65 -31.97 35.65
N VAL A 25 -23.83 -32.28 35.11
CA VAL A 25 -24.02 -33.19 33.97
C VAL A 25 -25.30 -32.85 33.21
N VAL A 26 -25.22 -32.84 31.89
CA VAL A 26 -26.38 -32.66 30.99
C VAL A 26 -26.92 -34.02 30.56
N GLY A 27 -28.18 -34.30 30.90
CA GLY A 27 -28.84 -35.57 30.58
C GLY A 27 -29.70 -35.48 29.32
N GLN A 28 -29.42 -36.31 28.31
CA GLN A 28 -30.21 -36.38 27.07
C GLN A 28 -31.67 -36.81 27.30
N ALA A 29 -32.48 -36.92 26.24
CA ALA A 29 -33.86 -37.41 26.37
C ALA A 29 -33.92 -38.86 26.89
N GLU A 30 -34.97 -39.17 27.66
CA GLU A 30 -35.32 -40.54 28.04
C GLU A 30 -35.71 -41.38 26.81
N PHE A 31 -35.11 -42.56 26.65
CA PHE A 31 -35.40 -43.47 25.53
C PHE A 31 -35.65 -44.92 25.99
N ARG A 32 -36.40 -45.68 25.18
CA ARG A 32 -36.75 -47.08 25.46
C ARG A 32 -35.68 -48.03 24.93
N VAL A 33 -35.28 -49.00 25.75
CA VAL A 33 -34.22 -49.98 25.45
C VAL A 33 -34.76 -51.23 24.76
N ASN A 34 -35.95 -51.71 25.16
CA ASN A 34 -36.58 -52.90 24.58
C ASN A 34 -37.46 -52.53 23.38
N ASP A 35 -37.39 -53.33 22.30
CA ASP A 35 -38.21 -53.12 21.08
C ASP A 35 -39.63 -53.71 21.21
N SER A 36 -39.94 -54.41 22.30
CA SER A 36 -41.12 -55.27 22.42
C SER A 36 -42.42 -54.47 22.50
N PRO A 37 -43.37 -54.60 21.55
CA PRO A 37 -44.61 -53.83 21.53
C PRO A 37 -45.76 -54.52 22.32
N SER A 38 -45.46 -55.60 23.05
CA SER A 38 -46.45 -56.33 23.84
C SER A 38 -46.38 -55.91 25.30
N GLY A 39 -47.53 -55.50 25.87
CA GLY A 39 -47.73 -55.37 27.31
C GLY A 39 -47.74 -56.75 28.00
N LEU A 40 -46.57 -57.36 28.06
CA LEU A 40 -46.23 -58.59 28.75
C LEU A 40 -45.14 -58.29 29.77
N GLN A 41 -45.08 -59.07 30.83
CA GLN A 41 -44.24 -58.77 31.99
C GLN A 41 -42.75 -58.72 31.63
N VAL A 42 -42.14 -57.55 31.84
CA VAL A 42 -40.70 -57.31 31.65
C VAL A 42 -40.00 -57.43 33.00
N ASN A 43 -39.15 -58.45 33.15
CA ASN A 43 -38.40 -58.70 34.37
C ASN A 43 -36.98 -58.14 34.22
N PHE A 44 -36.72 -57.02 34.90
CA PHE A 44 -35.40 -56.38 34.94
C PHE A 44 -34.58 -56.83 36.16
N PRO A 45 -33.25 -57.00 36.05
CA PRO A 45 -32.42 -57.49 37.15
C PRO A 45 -31.88 -56.33 37.99
N GLY A 46 -32.30 -56.22 39.26
CA GLY A 46 -31.79 -55.24 40.22
C GLY A 46 -30.36 -55.55 40.73
N THR A 47 -29.42 -55.77 39.82
CA THR A 47 -28.00 -56.10 40.10
C THR A 47 -27.12 -55.41 39.07
N LYS A 48 -25.98 -54.82 39.48
CA LYS A 48 -25.04 -54.14 38.57
C LYS A 48 -24.71 -54.96 37.32
N GLY A 49 -24.53 -56.27 37.47
CA GLY A 49 -24.23 -57.17 36.37
C GLY A 49 -25.21 -57.13 35.18
N ALA A 50 -26.33 -56.41 35.24
CA ALA A 50 -27.24 -56.16 34.12
C ALA A 50 -26.88 -54.94 33.24
N LEU A 51 -25.97 -54.04 33.64
CA LEU A 51 -25.42 -52.99 32.79
C LEU A 51 -23.92 -52.79 33.05
N ARG A 52 -23.11 -52.81 31.98
CA ARG A 52 -21.68 -52.50 32.05
C ARG A 52 -21.28 -51.52 30.95
N MET A 53 -20.57 -50.47 31.34
CA MET A 53 -19.94 -49.48 30.47
C MET A 53 -18.43 -49.74 30.39
N THR A 54 -17.84 -49.50 29.22
CA THR A 54 -16.40 -49.57 28.96
C THR A 54 -15.75 -48.19 29.18
N PRO A 55 -14.41 -48.12 29.37
CA PRO A 55 -13.70 -46.84 29.41
C PRO A 55 -13.86 -45.95 28.17
N GLY A 56 -14.20 -46.54 27.01
CA GLY A 56 -14.47 -45.80 25.76
C GLY A 56 -15.91 -45.29 25.62
N GLY A 57 -16.77 -45.55 26.60
CA GLY A 57 -18.17 -45.11 26.61
C GLY A 57 -19.18 -46.07 26.00
N HIS A 58 -18.76 -47.10 25.25
CA HIS A 58 -19.68 -48.17 24.82
C HIS A 58 -20.21 -48.93 26.04
N TRP A 59 -21.49 -49.29 26.05
CA TRP A 59 -22.13 -50.02 27.15
C TRP A 59 -23.08 -51.11 26.67
N VAL A 60 -23.24 -52.15 27.47
CA VAL A 60 -24.25 -53.20 27.28
C VAL A 60 -25.28 -53.15 28.39
N ILE A 61 -26.52 -53.47 28.05
CA ILE A 61 -27.60 -53.71 29.01
C ILE A 61 -28.27 -55.06 28.73
N GLY A 62 -28.61 -55.78 29.79
CA GLY A 62 -29.31 -57.07 29.76
C GLY A 62 -30.65 -57.02 30.49
N TRP A 63 -31.68 -57.64 29.93
CA TRP A 63 -33.04 -57.70 30.49
C TRP A 63 -33.71 -59.03 30.17
N SER A 64 -34.92 -59.25 30.70
CA SER A 64 -35.79 -60.32 30.20
C SER A 64 -37.21 -59.85 29.92
N ASP A 65 -37.75 -60.29 28.79
CA ASP A 65 -39.15 -60.07 28.37
C ASP A 65 -39.80 -61.44 28.16
N ASN A 66 -40.97 -61.65 28.78
CA ASN A 66 -41.72 -62.90 28.74
C ASN A 66 -40.84 -64.14 29.04
N ALA A 67 -40.00 -64.02 30.08
CA ALA A 67 -39.03 -65.02 30.52
C ALA A 67 -37.95 -65.42 29.49
N ARG A 68 -37.72 -64.62 28.43
CA ARG A 68 -36.57 -64.75 27.51
C ARG A 68 -35.47 -63.74 27.86
N PRO A 69 -34.20 -64.16 27.99
CA PRO A 69 -33.07 -63.26 28.25
C PRO A 69 -32.58 -62.58 26.97
N TYR A 70 -32.31 -61.29 27.06
CA TYR A 70 -31.82 -60.45 25.97
C TYR A 70 -30.71 -59.51 26.45
N ALA A 71 -29.90 -59.03 25.51
CA ALA A 71 -29.03 -57.87 25.72
C ALA A 71 -28.96 -56.98 24.47
N ARG A 72 -28.45 -55.75 24.63
CA ARG A 72 -28.15 -54.82 23.53
C ARG A 72 -26.92 -53.99 23.90
N VAL A 73 -26.06 -53.75 22.91
CA VAL A 73 -24.92 -52.84 23.01
C VAL A 73 -25.32 -51.46 22.49
N TYR A 74 -24.74 -50.43 23.09
CA TYR A 74 -24.93 -49.03 22.80
C TYR A 74 -23.58 -48.31 22.74
N ASP A 75 -23.50 -47.25 21.94
CA ASP A 75 -22.37 -46.32 21.98
C ASP A 75 -22.49 -45.32 23.14
N ALA A 76 -21.52 -44.40 23.21
CA ALA A 76 -21.45 -43.40 24.27
C ALA A 76 -22.58 -42.36 24.23
N ASP A 77 -23.25 -42.19 23.09
CA ASP A 77 -24.40 -41.30 22.91
C ASP A 77 -25.75 -42.05 23.06
N GLY A 78 -25.71 -43.35 23.35
CA GLY A 78 -26.91 -44.17 23.54
C GLY A 78 -27.59 -44.60 22.24
N GLN A 79 -26.89 -44.57 21.09
CA GLN A 79 -27.38 -45.21 19.86
C GLN A 79 -27.09 -46.72 19.90
N ALA A 80 -28.04 -47.53 19.42
CA ALA A 80 -27.93 -48.98 19.50
C ALA A 80 -26.91 -49.55 18.49
N LEU A 81 -25.84 -50.16 19.00
CA LEU A 81 -24.83 -50.84 18.20
C LEU A 81 -25.33 -52.25 17.79
N GLY A 82 -26.26 -52.25 16.83
CA GLY A 82 -26.77 -53.46 16.18
C GLY A 82 -28.08 -54.01 16.75
N GLY A 83 -28.28 -55.32 16.58
CA GLY A 83 -29.52 -56.02 16.93
C GLY A 83 -29.62 -56.40 18.41
N ILE A 84 -30.80 -56.86 18.82
CA ILE A 84 -30.99 -57.49 20.14
C ILE A 84 -30.27 -58.85 20.16
N LEU A 85 -29.42 -59.05 21.16
CA LEU A 85 -28.67 -60.27 21.42
C LEU A 85 -29.55 -61.29 22.14
N ASP A 86 -29.98 -62.33 21.44
CA ASP A 86 -30.88 -63.37 21.97
C ASP A 86 -30.12 -64.42 22.80
N GLY A 87 -30.41 -64.47 24.10
CA GLY A 87 -29.77 -65.42 25.02
C GLY A 87 -30.19 -66.88 24.81
N GLY A 88 -31.41 -67.14 24.30
CA GLY A 88 -31.85 -68.48 23.91
C GLY A 88 -33.28 -68.88 24.31
N ILE A 89 -33.42 -70.10 24.83
CA ILE A 89 -34.71 -70.80 24.95
C ILE A 89 -35.44 -70.41 26.25
N ASN A 90 -36.74 -70.12 26.12
CA ASN A 90 -37.60 -69.73 27.22
C ASN A 90 -37.88 -70.90 28.18
N LEU A 91 -37.45 -70.77 29.43
CA LEU A 91 -37.70 -71.74 30.51
C LEU A 91 -37.93 -71.06 31.88
N GLY A 92 -38.56 -69.88 31.92
CA GLY A 92 -38.80 -69.17 33.19
C GLY A 92 -37.54 -68.55 33.76
N THR A 93 -37.06 -67.46 33.15
CA THR A 93 -35.83 -66.76 33.54
C THR A 93 -36.04 -65.92 34.80
N PHE A 94 -35.14 -66.07 35.78
CA PHE A 94 -35.04 -65.23 36.98
C PHE A 94 -33.63 -64.61 37.06
N GLY A 95 -33.53 -63.30 36.86
CA GLY A 95 -32.25 -62.60 36.80
C GLY A 95 -31.52 -62.80 35.46
N VAL A 96 -30.92 -61.72 34.99
CA VAL A 96 -30.10 -61.64 33.78
C VAL A 96 -28.87 -60.79 34.13
N GLY A 97 -27.73 -61.06 33.52
CA GLY A 97 -26.56 -60.18 33.58
C GLY A 97 -25.89 -60.06 32.22
N ALA A 98 -25.57 -58.83 31.79
CA ALA A 98 -24.80 -58.54 30.59
C ALA A 98 -23.51 -57.80 30.96
N ALA A 99 -22.37 -58.28 30.46
CA ALA A 99 -21.07 -57.64 30.57
C ALA A 99 -20.41 -57.52 29.20
N ILE A 100 -19.58 -56.48 29.02
CA ILE A 100 -18.94 -56.09 27.76
C ILE A 100 -17.43 -55.85 27.99
N ASP A 101 -16.59 -56.23 27.03
CA ASP A 101 -15.15 -55.90 27.05
C ASP A 101 -14.82 -54.69 26.15
N ALA A 102 -13.58 -54.21 26.22
CA ALA A 102 -13.08 -53.11 25.38
C ALA A 102 -12.85 -53.50 23.90
N SER A 103 -13.55 -54.53 23.41
CA SER A 103 -13.62 -54.95 22.02
C SER A 103 -15.06 -55.35 21.64
N ASP A 104 -16.05 -54.81 22.37
CA ASP A 104 -17.49 -54.99 22.21
C ASP A 104 -17.99 -56.45 22.28
N ASN A 105 -17.17 -57.38 22.77
CA ASN A 105 -17.62 -58.74 23.01
C ASN A 105 -18.57 -58.76 24.22
N VAL A 106 -19.67 -59.52 24.13
CA VAL A 106 -20.68 -59.58 25.19
C VAL A 106 -20.78 -60.97 25.81
N VAL A 107 -20.83 -61.02 27.14
CA VAL A 107 -21.31 -62.18 27.91
C VAL A 107 -22.70 -61.86 28.45
N LEU A 108 -23.60 -62.86 28.39
CA LEU A 108 -24.97 -62.77 28.91
C LEU A 108 -25.27 -63.99 29.79
N THR A 109 -25.44 -63.80 31.09
CA THR A 109 -25.88 -64.84 32.04
C THR A 109 -27.38 -64.75 32.34
N PHE A 110 -28.00 -65.89 32.61
CA PHE A 110 -29.43 -65.99 32.96
C PHE A 110 -29.76 -67.32 33.64
N SER A 111 -30.74 -67.33 34.55
CA SER A 111 -31.24 -68.59 35.15
C SER A 111 -32.31 -69.26 34.27
N ARG A 112 -32.44 -70.58 34.42
CA ARG A 112 -33.38 -71.47 33.74
C ARG A 112 -34.16 -72.27 34.78
N THR A 113 -35.49 -72.20 34.78
CA THR A 113 -36.32 -73.08 35.59
C THR A 113 -36.38 -74.50 34.98
N ALA A 114 -36.54 -75.52 35.81
CA ALA A 114 -36.89 -76.86 35.33
C ALA A 114 -38.32 -76.87 34.74
N GLY A 115 -38.44 -77.23 33.45
CA GLY A 115 -39.75 -77.51 32.85
C GLY A 115 -40.43 -78.73 33.50
N ARG A 116 -41.77 -78.84 33.40
CA ARG A 116 -42.52 -80.03 33.86
C ARG A 116 -42.38 -81.25 32.93
N GLY A 117 -41.16 -81.48 32.46
CA GLY A 117 -40.72 -82.57 31.59
C GLY A 117 -39.19 -82.56 31.60
N GLY A 118 -38.58 -83.74 31.82
CA GLY A 118 -37.17 -83.84 32.21
C GLY A 118 -36.17 -83.28 31.21
N ASP A 119 -35.03 -82.83 31.73
CA ASP A 119 -33.88 -82.37 30.94
C ASP A 119 -33.25 -83.47 30.07
N LEU A 120 -32.51 -83.08 29.03
CA LEU A 120 -31.76 -83.97 28.14
C LEU A 120 -30.73 -84.85 28.87
N ASN A 121 -30.25 -84.43 30.05
CA ASN A 121 -29.34 -85.19 30.93
C ASN A 121 -30.00 -85.66 32.24
N GLY A 122 -31.32 -85.48 32.42
CA GLY A 122 -32.08 -86.02 33.54
C GLY A 122 -31.96 -85.28 34.89
N GLY A 123 -31.42 -84.05 34.90
CA GLY A 123 -31.46 -83.18 36.09
C GLY A 123 -32.88 -82.69 36.42
N THR A 124 -33.12 -82.35 37.70
CA THR A 124 -34.42 -81.89 38.21
C THR A 124 -34.41 -80.49 38.82
N GLY A 125 -33.24 -79.83 38.90
CA GLY A 125 -33.08 -78.51 39.51
C GLY A 125 -33.23 -77.35 38.52
N GLU A 126 -33.32 -76.15 39.09
CA GLU A 126 -33.08 -74.90 38.36
C GLU A 126 -31.58 -74.77 38.08
N GLY A 127 -31.23 -74.26 36.88
CA GLY A 127 -29.85 -74.22 36.40
C GLY A 127 -29.49 -72.83 35.88
N THR A 128 -28.21 -72.45 35.89
CA THR A 128 -27.80 -71.13 35.39
C THR A 128 -26.95 -71.25 34.12
N MET A 129 -27.15 -70.34 33.17
CA MET A 129 -26.54 -70.41 31.84
C MET A 129 -25.73 -69.17 31.49
N LEU A 130 -24.78 -69.34 30.58
CA LEU A 130 -23.92 -68.31 29.98
C LEU A 130 -24.00 -68.39 28.45
N ARG A 131 -24.24 -67.24 27.83
CA ARG A 131 -24.18 -66.98 26.39
C ARG A 131 -23.03 -66.01 26.10
N ARG A 132 -22.44 -66.10 24.91
CA ARG A 132 -21.33 -65.26 24.45
C ARG A 132 -21.61 -64.76 23.04
N PHE A 133 -21.24 -63.53 22.74
CA PHE A 133 -21.37 -62.89 21.43
C PHE A 133 -20.09 -62.14 21.10
N ASP A 134 -19.71 -62.08 19.83
CA ASP A 134 -18.64 -61.20 19.37
C ASP A 134 -19.11 -59.73 19.21
N SER A 135 -18.18 -58.86 18.84
CA SER A 135 -18.41 -57.42 18.55
C SER A 135 -19.46 -57.14 17.46
N ASN A 136 -19.87 -58.14 16.68
CA ASN A 136 -20.89 -58.01 15.63
C ASN A 136 -22.26 -58.57 16.12
N GLY A 137 -22.36 -58.94 17.39
CA GLY A 137 -23.52 -59.61 17.98
C GLY A 137 -23.66 -61.08 17.57
N VAL A 138 -22.65 -61.71 16.96
CA VAL A 138 -22.73 -63.09 16.48
C VAL A 138 -22.49 -64.06 17.65
N PRO A 139 -23.40 -65.01 17.95
CA PRO A 139 -23.25 -65.89 19.10
C PRO A 139 -22.10 -66.90 18.95
N LEU A 140 -21.19 -66.90 19.93
CA LEU A 140 -20.00 -67.76 19.96
C LEU A 140 -20.34 -69.14 20.55
N GLY A 141 -20.87 -70.03 19.69
CA GLY A 141 -21.19 -71.42 20.03
C GLY A 141 -22.57 -71.61 20.69
N PRO A 142 -22.80 -72.69 21.46
CA PRO A 142 -24.02 -72.90 22.25
C PRO A 142 -23.99 -72.08 23.57
N ALA A 143 -25.12 -72.05 24.28
CA ALA A 143 -25.13 -71.62 25.68
C ALA A 143 -24.51 -72.70 26.59
N ILE A 144 -23.99 -72.29 27.75
CA ILE A 144 -23.16 -73.11 28.65
C ILE A 144 -23.81 -73.14 30.04
N ASP A 145 -24.03 -74.33 30.64
CA ASP A 145 -24.55 -74.47 32.00
C ASP A 145 -23.45 -74.23 33.08
N ILE A 146 -23.85 -73.70 34.24
CA ILE A 146 -22.97 -73.17 35.29
C ILE A 146 -23.52 -73.47 36.70
N PRO A 147 -22.81 -74.26 37.54
CA PRO A 147 -21.78 -75.24 37.21
C PRO A 147 -22.35 -76.53 36.58
N ASP A 148 -21.43 -77.34 36.09
CA ASP A 148 -21.59 -78.57 35.33
C ASP A 148 -21.79 -79.84 36.19
N ASN A 149 -21.86 -79.73 37.52
CA ASN A 149 -21.74 -80.87 38.42
C ASN A 149 -22.51 -80.82 39.76
N THR A 150 -23.30 -79.79 40.07
CA THR A 150 -24.06 -79.72 41.33
C THR A 150 -25.36 -80.52 41.26
N THR A 151 -25.68 -81.29 42.29
CA THR A 151 -26.90 -82.13 42.37
C THR A 151 -28.14 -81.40 42.91
N GLY A 152 -28.08 -80.07 43.00
CA GLY A 152 -29.07 -79.21 43.65
C GLY A 152 -29.47 -78.01 42.79
N HIS A 153 -30.35 -77.16 43.30
CA HIS A 153 -30.79 -75.96 42.60
C HIS A 153 -29.69 -74.90 42.52
N GLN A 154 -29.65 -74.16 41.41
CA GLN A 154 -28.78 -73.02 41.15
C GLN A 154 -29.63 -71.76 40.94
N TYR A 155 -29.19 -70.62 41.47
CA TYR A 155 -29.93 -69.35 41.44
C TYR A 155 -29.00 -68.18 41.16
N MET A 156 -29.46 -67.22 40.34
CA MET A 156 -28.84 -65.90 40.10
C MET A 156 -27.33 -65.94 39.79
N ALA A 157 -26.96 -65.95 38.51
CA ALA A 157 -25.58 -65.66 38.11
C ALA A 157 -25.41 -64.30 37.45
N THR A 158 -24.33 -63.64 37.85
CA THR A 158 -23.72 -62.50 37.19
C THR A 158 -22.33 -62.92 36.73
N ALA A 159 -21.90 -62.40 35.57
CA ALA A 159 -20.58 -62.64 35.02
C ALA A 159 -19.97 -61.34 34.53
N ASP A 160 -18.64 -61.31 34.47
CA ASP A 160 -17.86 -60.15 34.07
C ASP A 160 -16.52 -60.56 33.45
N PHE A 161 -15.88 -59.66 32.73
CA PHE A 161 -14.63 -59.93 32.00
C PHE A 161 -13.39 -59.81 32.90
N ALA A 162 -12.48 -60.78 32.77
CA ALA A 162 -11.26 -60.90 33.57
C ALA A 162 -10.01 -61.04 32.68
N GLY A 163 -9.66 -59.96 31.97
CA GLY A 163 -8.49 -59.93 31.08
C GLY A 163 -8.60 -60.85 29.86
N GLY A 164 -9.79 -60.90 29.24
CA GLY A 164 -10.08 -61.77 28.07
C GLY A 164 -10.62 -63.17 28.43
N ASP A 165 -10.78 -63.47 29.72
CA ASP A 165 -11.61 -64.56 30.24
C ASP A 165 -12.92 -64.02 30.82
N ILE A 166 -13.81 -64.92 31.24
CA ILE A 166 -15.06 -64.62 31.95
C ILE A 166 -14.94 -65.17 33.38
N ILE A 167 -15.22 -64.36 34.40
CA ILE A 167 -15.52 -64.84 35.76
C ILE A 167 -17.04 -64.85 35.93
N VAL A 168 -17.57 -65.97 36.41
CA VAL A 168 -18.99 -66.09 36.76
C VAL A 168 -19.12 -66.30 38.26
N ALA A 169 -20.07 -65.60 38.89
CA ALA A 169 -20.50 -65.77 40.27
C ALA A 169 -21.97 -66.26 40.29
N PHE A 170 -22.31 -67.21 41.17
CA PHE A 170 -23.63 -67.86 41.18
C PHE A 170 -24.01 -68.38 42.57
N GLY A 171 -25.30 -68.42 42.90
CA GLY A 171 -25.82 -69.15 44.07
C GLY A 171 -26.10 -70.62 43.76
N GLY A 172 -25.91 -71.51 44.74
CA GLY A 172 -26.34 -72.91 44.61
C GLY A 172 -26.04 -73.79 45.82
N GLU A 173 -26.70 -74.94 45.88
CA GLU A 173 -26.58 -75.89 46.99
C GLU A 173 -25.22 -76.62 47.02
N SER A 174 -24.66 -76.81 48.22
CA SER A 174 -23.53 -77.73 48.52
C SER A 174 -22.18 -77.44 47.82
N ILE A 175 -21.89 -76.20 47.41
CA ILE A 175 -20.63 -75.85 46.70
C ILE A 175 -19.40 -76.07 47.60
N ALA A 176 -19.52 -75.86 48.91
CA ALA A 176 -18.51 -76.20 49.91
C ALA A 176 -18.68 -77.60 50.53
N GLY A 177 -19.64 -78.41 50.05
CA GLY A 177 -19.96 -79.74 50.59
C GLY A 177 -20.69 -79.72 51.95
N GLY A 178 -21.20 -78.56 52.37
CA GLY A 178 -22.02 -78.40 53.59
C GLY A 178 -23.53 -78.49 53.32
N ALA A 179 -24.32 -78.44 54.40
CA ALA A 179 -25.78 -78.35 54.32
C ALA A 179 -26.23 -76.88 54.33
N GLY A 180 -26.57 -76.34 53.17
CA GLY A 180 -27.03 -74.97 52.95
C GLY A 180 -26.86 -74.52 51.50
N GLN A 181 -27.29 -73.30 51.19
CA GLN A 181 -26.92 -72.63 49.94
C GLN A 181 -25.58 -71.90 50.11
N ASP A 182 -24.70 -72.07 49.13
CA ASP A 182 -23.41 -71.40 49.02
C ASP A 182 -23.41 -70.44 47.83
N MET A 183 -22.39 -69.57 47.76
CA MET A 183 -22.11 -68.76 46.58
C MET A 183 -20.82 -69.26 45.92
N GLY A 184 -20.93 -69.74 44.70
CA GLY A 184 -19.81 -70.19 43.91
C GLY A 184 -19.26 -69.11 42.98
N ARG A 185 -18.00 -69.31 42.60
CA ARG A 185 -17.38 -68.64 41.45
C ARG A 185 -16.64 -69.65 40.59
N LYS A 186 -16.60 -69.43 39.28
CA LYS A 186 -15.90 -70.27 38.30
C LYS A 186 -15.44 -69.43 37.10
N ARG A 187 -14.20 -69.63 36.63
CA ARG A 187 -13.63 -68.92 35.47
C ARG A 187 -13.77 -69.75 34.21
N TYR A 188 -14.14 -69.11 33.10
CA TYR A 188 -14.35 -69.71 31.77
C TYR A 188 -13.55 -68.93 30.73
N ARG A 189 -12.99 -69.60 29.72
CA ARG A 189 -12.25 -68.94 28.64
C ARG A 189 -13.20 -68.37 27.60
N PHE A 190 -13.07 -67.08 27.24
CA PHE A 190 -14.07 -66.40 26.41
C PHE A 190 -14.24 -67.01 25.01
N GLN A 191 -13.17 -67.50 24.36
CA GLN A 191 -13.22 -67.84 22.93
C GLN A 191 -13.99 -69.14 22.65
N ASP A 192 -13.80 -70.21 23.44
CA ASP A 192 -14.50 -71.49 23.27
C ASP A 192 -15.48 -71.83 24.39
N GLY A 193 -15.42 -71.16 25.54
CA GLY A 193 -16.30 -71.40 26.68
C GLY A 193 -15.88 -72.57 27.56
N LEU A 194 -14.66 -73.09 27.41
CA LEU A 194 -14.17 -74.15 28.30
C LEU A 194 -13.87 -73.60 29.70
N PRO A 195 -14.18 -74.36 30.77
CA PRO A 195 -13.90 -73.95 32.14
C PRO A 195 -12.38 -73.97 32.41
N LEU A 196 -11.89 -72.90 33.02
CA LEU A 196 -10.48 -72.73 33.42
C LEU A 196 -10.23 -73.12 34.88
N THR A 197 -11.27 -73.07 35.72
CA THR A 197 -11.21 -73.49 37.12
C THR A 197 -12.33 -74.46 37.47
N ALA A 198 -12.17 -75.19 38.58
CA ALA A 198 -13.31 -75.73 39.31
C ALA A 198 -14.17 -74.60 39.90
N ALA A 199 -15.39 -74.92 40.32
CA ALA A 199 -16.16 -74.05 41.20
C ALA A 199 -15.47 -73.94 42.57
N THR A 200 -15.46 -72.73 43.16
CA THR A 200 -14.98 -72.50 44.53
C THR A 200 -15.92 -71.57 45.28
N PRO A 201 -16.08 -71.70 46.62
CA PRO A 201 -16.96 -70.83 47.39
C PRO A 201 -16.39 -69.42 47.59
N VAL A 202 -17.29 -68.44 47.63
CA VAL A 202 -17.03 -67.02 47.93
C VAL A 202 -17.25 -66.73 49.42
N ASN A 203 -18.29 -67.32 49.98
CA ASN A 203 -18.70 -67.26 51.38
C ASN A 203 -17.91 -68.25 52.27
N SER A 204 -17.88 -67.98 53.57
CA SER A 204 -17.27 -68.88 54.59
C SER A 204 -18.29 -69.74 55.35
N ASN A 205 -19.58 -69.40 55.26
CA ASN A 205 -20.71 -70.12 55.89
C ASN A 205 -21.90 -70.13 54.91
N GLY A 206 -22.68 -71.21 54.87
CA GLY A 206 -23.88 -71.30 54.01
C GLY A 206 -25.11 -70.56 54.58
N PHE A 207 -26.05 -70.20 53.70
CA PHE A 207 -27.20 -69.33 53.97
C PHE A 207 -28.55 -70.09 53.90
N SER A 208 -29.64 -69.44 54.32
CA SER A 208 -30.92 -70.11 54.61
C SER A 208 -31.75 -70.42 53.36
N ASN A 209 -31.92 -69.45 52.44
CA ASN A 209 -32.36 -69.71 51.06
C ASN A 209 -32.36 -68.50 50.10
N ARG A 210 -32.05 -67.26 50.55
CA ARG A 210 -32.14 -66.07 49.68
C ARG A 210 -30.88 -65.20 49.74
N THR A 211 -29.94 -65.52 48.85
CA THR A 211 -28.70 -64.76 48.65
C THR A 211 -28.82 -63.92 47.38
N GLN A 212 -28.85 -62.59 47.54
CA GLN A 212 -28.64 -61.66 46.43
C GLN A 212 -27.15 -61.26 46.41
N LEU A 213 -26.52 -61.39 45.24
CA LEU A 213 -25.07 -61.29 45.03
C LEU A 213 -24.77 -60.35 43.86
N SER A 214 -23.83 -59.44 44.07
CA SER A 214 -23.20 -58.64 43.02
C SER A 214 -21.73 -59.06 42.84
N LEU A 215 -21.31 -59.14 41.58
CA LEU A 215 -19.93 -59.30 41.11
C LEU A 215 -19.51 -58.00 40.43
N ASP A 216 -18.25 -57.63 40.56
CA ASP A 216 -17.57 -56.70 39.65
C ASP A 216 -16.11 -57.13 39.51
N VAL A 217 -15.55 -56.99 38.31
CA VAL A 217 -14.18 -57.36 37.96
C VAL A 217 -13.50 -56.17 37.27
N ASN A 218 -12.27 -55.87 37.68
CA ASN A 218 -11.48 -54.80 37.06
C ASN A 218 -10.64 -55.33 35.86
N PRO A 219 -10.09 -54.45 35.01
CA PRO A 219 -9.28 -54.88 33.85
C PRO A 219 -8.04 -55.72 34.19
N ALA A 220 -7.52 -55.61 35.42
CA ALA A 220 -6.43 -56.46 35.92
C ALA A 220 -6.89 -57.89 36.30
N GLY A 221 -8.20 -58.16 36.32
CA GLY A 221 -8.81 -59.45 36.66
C GLY A 221 -9.05 -59.65 38.16
N GLN A 222 -8.88 -58.62 38.99
CA GLN A 222 -9.28 -58.69 40.40
C GLN A 222 -10.81 -58.68 40.49
N ALA A 223 -11.37 -59.57 41.30
CA ALA A 223 -12.82 -59.78 41.40
C ALA A 223 -13.33 -59.45 42.80
N ALA A 224 -14.29 -58.55 42.89
CA ALA A 224 -15.02 -58.22 44.11
C ALA A 224 -16.39 -58.90 44.14
N TYR A 225 -16.86 -59.20 45.35
CA TYR A 225 -18.13 -59.85 45.62
C TYR A 225 -18.81 -59.16 46.80
N ALA A 226 -20.07 -58.77 46.65
CA ALA A 226 -20.89 -58.20 47.72
C ALA A 226 -22.25 -58.90 47.79
N TRP A 227 -22.70 -59.26 48.98
CA TRP A 227 -23.92 -60.05 49.16
C TRP A 227 -24.66 -59.74 50.46
N LEU A 228 -25.94 -60.12 50.49
CA LEU A 228 -26.74 -60.15 51.71
C LEU A 228 -26.58 -61.49 52.43
N ASP A 229 -26.25 -61.46 53.71
CA ASP A 229 -26.31 -62.62 54.62
C ASP A 229 -27.68 -62.68 55.30
N ASP A 230 -28.54 -63.60 54.83
CA ASP A 230 -29.90 -63.78 55.34
C ASP A 230 -29.98 -64.33 56.78
N THR A 231 -28.86 -64.78 57.36
CA THR A 231 -28.80 -65.28 58.74
C THR A 231 -28.46 -64.20 59.76
N THR A 232 -27.71 -63.16 59.36
CA THR A 232 -27.36 -62.01 60.23
C THR A 232 -28.06 -60.71 59.84
N LEU A 233 -28.71 -60.66 58.67
CA LEU A 233 -29.31 -59.47 58.08
C LEU A 233 -28.28 -58.35 57.85
N THR A 234 -27.06 -58.73 57.42
CA THR A 234 -25.96 -57.80 57.12
C THR A 234 -25.47 -57.92 55.69
N VAL A 235 -24.91 -56.83 55.16
CA VAL A 235 -24.19 -56.84 53.88
C VAL A 235 -22.76 -57.25 54.13
N ARG A 236 -22.25 -58.17 53.30
CA ARG A 236 -20.88 -58.70 53.36
C ARG A 236 -20.13 -58.43 52.07
N PHE A 237 -18.80 -58.40 52.19
CA PHE A 237 -17.86 -58.10 51.10
C PHE A 237 -16.66 -59.04 51.13
N ARG A 238 -16.14 -59.38 49.95
CA ARG A 238 -14.86 -60.08 49.78
C ARG A 238 -14.27 -59.78 48.40
N SER A 239 -12.96 -59.56 48.33
CA SER A 239 -12.22 -59.39 47.07
C SER A 239 -11.14 -60.45 46.88
N TYR A 240 -10.80 -60.70 45.62
CA TYR A 240 -9.81 -61.69 45.19
C TYR A 240 -8.87 -61.12 44.12
N ASP A 241 -7.62 -61.58 44.11
CA ASP A 241 -6.63 -61.25 43.09
C ASP A 241 -6.93 -61.95 41.75
N ALA A 242 -6.18 -61.57 40.71
CA ALA A 242 -6.33 -62.11 39.35
C ALA A 242 -6.01 -63.62 39.23
N GLY A 243 -5.26 -64.19 40.20
CA GLY A 243 -5.02 -65.63 40.33
C GLY A 243 -6.13 -66.35 41.11
N GLY A 244 -7.09 -65.62 41.68
CA GLY A 244 -8.20 -66.12 42.46
C GLY A 244 -7.91 -66.31 43.96
N ASN A 245 -6.79 -65.81 44.50
CA ASN A 245 -6.52 -65.83 45.94
C ASN A 245 -7.30 -64.70 46.64
N PRO A 246 -7.83 -64.89 47.86
CA PRO A 246 -8.52 -63.82 48.58
C PRO A 246 -7.53 -62.72 48.99
N VAL A 247 -7.82 -61.46 48.67
CA VAL A 247 -7.00 -60.31 49.07
C VAL A 247 -7.11 -60.08 50.58
N ALA A 248 -8.35 -60.16 51.08
CA ALA A 248 -8.69 -59.97 52.49
C ALA A 248 -9.59 -61.10 53.02
N GLY A 249 -9.86 -61.06 54.32
CA GLY A 249 -10.91 -61.86 54.94
C GLY A 249 -12.31 -61.42 54.51
N GLU A 250 -13.31 -62.25 54.81
CA GLU A 250 -14.73 -61.90 54.65
C GLU A 250 -15.11 -60.76 55.61
N ALA A 251 -15.54 -59.62 55.08
CA ALA A 251 -15.85 -58.41 55.83
C ALA A 251 -17.36 -58.21 55.97
N ILE A 252 -17.79 -57.63 57.09
CA ILE A 252 -19.15 -57.09 57.25
C ILE A 252 -19.11 -55.60 56.90
N VAL A 253 -19.95 -55.20 55.96
CA VAL A 253 -19.99 -53.84 55.38
C VAL A 253 -20.90 -52.94 56.21
N SER A 254 -22.14 -53.40 56.44
CA SER A 254 -23.16 -52.68 57.20
C SER A 254 -22.95 -52.78 58.72
N THR A 255 -23.66 -51.96 59.49
CA THR A 255 -23.63 -52.02 60.95
C THR A 255 -24.34 -53.28 61.46
N ALA A 256 -23.74 -53.98 62.42
CA ALA A 256 -24.26 -55.25 62.97
C ALA A 256 -25.56 -55.14 63.80
N THR A 257 -26.16 -53.96 63.88
CA THR A 257 -27.55 -53.76 64.34
C THR A 257 -28.49 -53.99 63.17
N THR A 258 -29.27 -55.08 63.24
CA THR A 258 -30.33 -55.47 62.29
C THR A 258 -31.12 -54.27 61.76
N GLN A 259 -31.09 -54.00 60.44
CA GLN A 259 -32.02 -53.13 59.68
C GLN A 259 -31.68 -52.98 58.17
N THR A 260 -31.06 -53.99 57.55
CA THR A 260 -30.81 -54.02 56.09
C THR A 260 -32.05 -54.54 55.34
N ARG A 261 -32.33 -53.98 54.16
CA ARG A 261 -33.44 -54.42 53.27
C ARG A 261 -33.13 -55.80 52.67
N LEU A 262 -34.11 -56.72 52.64
CA LEU A 262 -33.89 -58.17 52.39
C LEU A 262 -34.36 -58.69 51.01
N ASP A 263 -34.80 -57.79 50.14
CA ASP A 263 -35.28 -58.04 48.78
C ASP A 263 -34.46 -57.27 47.72
N ALA A 264 -33.43 -56.53 48.13
CA ALA A 264 -32.53 -55.76 47.26
C ALA A 264 -31.10 -56.32 47.31
N ALA A 265 -30.47 -56.49 46.15
CA ALA A 265 -29.04 -56.78 46.09
C ALA A 265 -28.22 -55.57 46.56
N PRO A 266 -27.05 -55.77 47.21
CA PRO A 266 -26.12 -54.68 47.41
C PRO A 266 -25.46 -54.31 46.07
N GLY A 267 -25.36 -53.01 45.79
CA GLY A 267 -24.54 -52.52 44.69
C GLY A 267 -23.05 -52.72 45.01
N LEU A 268 -22.24 -52.91 43.97
CA LEU A 268 -20.80 -53.11 44.07
C LEU A 268 -20.10 -52.44 42.89
N ALA A 269 -18.97 -51.78 43.12
CA ALA A 269 -18.06 -51.34 42.09
C ALA A 269 -16.60 -51.67 42.46
N ILE A 270 -15.72 -51.95 41.49
CA ILE A 270 -14.26 -52.02 41.67
C ILE A 270 -13.54 -51.24 40.55
N ASN A 271 -12.57 -50.40 40.91
CA ASN A 271 -11.79 -49.61 39.94
C ASN A 271 -10.55 -50.36 39.42
N SER A 272 -9.83 -49.75 38.47
CA SER A 272 -8.64 -50.31 37.82
C SER A 272 -7.49 -50.66 38.77
N VAL A 273 -7.39 -50.00 39.93
CA VAL A 273 -6.36 -50.26 40.95
C VAL A 273 -6.81 -51.24 42.05
N GLY A 274 -8.11 -51.61 42.06
CA GLY A 274 -8.69 -52.62 42.95
C GLY A 274 -9.46 -52.07 44.14
N GLU A 275 -9.59 -50.76 44.28
CA GLU A 275 -10.42 -50.13 45.30
C GLU A 275 -11.90 -50.40 44.99
N SER A 276 -12.69 -50.71 46.02
CA SER A 276 -14.07 -51.20 45.86
C SER A 276 -15.09 -50.35 46.63
N ILE A 277 -16.27 -50.17 46.06
CA ILE A 277 -17.40 -49.43 46.65
C ILE A 277 -18.58 -50.39 46.80
N VAL A 278 -19.14 -50.52 48.00
CA VAL A 278 -20.35 -51.33 48.25
C VAL A 278 -21.49 -50.43 48.69
N THR A 279 -22.68 -50.59 48.11
CA THR A 279 -23.88 -49.80 48.43
C THR A 279 -25.06 -50.70 48.85
N TRP A 280 -25.95 -50.21 49.72
CA TRP A 280 -27.12 -50.98 50.16
C TRP A 280 -28.21 -50.08 50.76
N SER A 281 -29.43 -50.62 50.87
CA SER A 281 -30.54 -49.98 51.58
C SER A 281 -30.59 -50.44 53.04
N GLY A 282 -30.68 -49.50 53.97
CA GLY A 282 -30.81 -49.77 55.40
C GLY A 282 -31.39 -48.59 56.17
N PHE A 283 -31.86 -48.78 57.40
CA PHE A 283 -32.39 -47.65 58.17
C PHE A 283 -31.27 -46.76 58.73
N GLY A 284 -31.51 -45.44 58.73
CA GLY A 284 -30.73 -44.50 59.51
C GLY A 284 -30.97 -44.64 61.02
N SER A 285 -30.04 -44.13 61.84
CA SER A 285 -30.12 -44.24 63.30
C SER A 285 -31.36 -43.53 63.86
N GLY A 286 -32.39 -44.30 64.22
CA GLY A 286 -33.69 -43.79 64.68
C GLY A 286 -34.74 -43.57 63.60
N SER A 287 -34.47 -44.01 62.36
CA SER A 287 -35.45 -44.07 61.25
C SER A 287 -36.24 -45.38 61.28
N ASP A 288 -37.47 -45.35 60.78
CA ASP A 288 -38.26 -46.51 60.38
C ASP A 288 -38.29 -46.74 58.85
N LYS A 289 -37.56 -45.89 58.10
CA LYS A 289 -37.47 -45.89 56.63
C LYS A 289 -36.06 -46.19 56.13
N TYR A 290 -35.98 -46.77 54.94
CA TYR A 290 -34.73 -47.05 54.23
C TYR A 290 -34.09 -45.77 53.67
N ASP A 291 -32.80 -45.63 53.95
CA ASP A 291 -31.83 -44.72 53.35
C ASP A 291 -30.83 -45.54 52.51
N ILE A 292 -30.14 -44.91 51.55
CA ILE A 292 -29.04 -45.55 50.80
C ILE A 292 -27.71 -45.28 51.51
N TYR A 293 -26.97 -46.34 51.79
CA TYR A 293 -25.63 -46.28 52.37
C TYR A 293 -24.57 -46.78 51.40
N MET A 294 -23.35 -46.27 51.56
CA MET A 294 -22.14 -46.74 50.90
C MET A 294 -21.02 -47.02 51.90
N ARG A 295 -20.05 -47.83 51.47
CA ARG A 295 -18.75 -47.98 52.13
C ARG A 295 -17.68 -48.40 51.13
N ARG A 296 -16.52 -47.77 51.20
CA ARG A 296 -15.39 -47.97 50.29
C ARG A 296 -14.25 -48.73 50.96
N TYR A 297 -13.50 -49.45 50.13
CA TYR A 297 -12.40 -50.34 50.50
C TYR A 297 -11.18 -50.06 49.62
N ASP A 298 -9.99 -50.10 50.20
CA ASP A 298 -8.74 -49.98 49.48
C ASP A 298 -8.44 -51.23 48.61
N ALA A 299 -7.43 -51.14 47.76
CA ALA A 299 -6.96 -52.27 46.94
C ALA A 299 -6.45 -53.49 47.73
N SER A 300 -6.31 -53.38 49.06
CA SER A 300 -5.99 -54.46 49.99
C SER A 300 -7.21 -54.99 50.75
N GLY A 301 -8.42 -54.49 50.48
CA GLY A 301 -9.67 -54.89 51.12
C GLY A 301 -9.90 -54.29 52.51
N ASN A 302 -9.16 -53.27 52.94
CA ASN A 302 -9.42 -52.54 54.20
C ASN A 302 -10.47 -51.43 53.95
N PRO A 303 -11.42 -51.18 54.87
CA PRO A 303 -12.37 -50.08 54.70
C PRO A 303 -11.66 -48.73 54.82
N ILE A 304 -11.84 -47.86 53.82
CA ILE A 304 -11.35 -46.47 53.82
C ILE A 304 -12.27 -45.61 54.70
N ASP A 305 -13.58 -45.82 54.60
CA ASP A 305 -14.56 -45.10 55.42
C ASP A 305 -14.69 -45.74 56.82
N GLY A 306 -14.47 -44.94 57.86
CA GLY A 306 -14.51 -45.38 59.25
C GLY A 306 -15.88 -45.94 59.69
N ALA A 307 -16.95 -45.43 59.10
CA ALA A 307 -18.33 -45.92 59.24
C ALA A 307 -19.06 -45.78 57.90
N PRO A 308 -20.17 -46.52 57.68
CA PRO A 308 -21.04 -46.32 56.51
C PRO A 308 -21.46 -44.87 56.31
N VAL A 309 -21.40 -44.39 55.07
CA VAL A 309 -21.78 -43.02 54.67
C VAL A 309 -23.15 -43.07 54.01
N ARG A 310 -24.06 -42.16 54.36
CA ARG A 310 -25.33 -42.04 53.63
C ARG A 310 -25.14 -41.30 52.31
N VAL A 311 -25.72 -41.85 51.25
CA VAL A 311 -25.62 -41.36 49.87
C VAL A 311 -26.66 -40.28 49.59
N ASN A 312 -27.93 -40.56 49.87
CA ASN A 312 -29.06 -39.68 49.60
C ASN A 312 -29.10 -38.46 50.54
N VAL A 313 -29.47 -37.31 50.00
CA VAL A 313 -29.87 -36.12 50.77
C VAL A 313 -31.33 -36.25 51.21
N THR A 314 -32.18 -36.73 50.30
CA THR A 314 -33.63 -36.87 50.45
C THR A 314 -33.97 -38.07 51.33
N THR A 315 -34.52 -37.84 52.52
CA THR A 315 -34.94 -38.90 53.47
C THR A 315 -36.47 -39.02 53.58
N ALA A 316 -37.18 -38.59 52.52
CA ALA A 316 -38.61 -38.84 52.37
C ALA A 316 -38.83 -40.26 51.83
N GLY A 317 -39.89 -40.94 52.31
CA GLY A 317 -40.19 -42.33 51.92
C GLY A 317 -39.04 -43.34 52.12
N ASP A 318 -39.13 -44.48 51.42
CA ASP A 318 -38.14 -45.58 51.46
C ASP A 318 -37.21 -45.54 50.25
N GLN A 319 -35.98 -45.03 50.44
CA GLN A 319 -34.94 -45.03 49.42
C GLN A 319 -34.39 -46.46 49.23
N SER A 320 -34.43 -47.00 48.02
CA SER A 320 -34.17 -48.43 47.79
C SER A 320 -33.42 -48.77 46.49
N LEU A 321 -33.01 -50.05 46.35
CA LEU A 321 -32.41 -50.61 45.12
C LEU A 321 -31.20 -49.83 44.55
N PRO A 322 -30.08 -49.67 45.31
CA PRO A 322 -28.95 -48.89 44.85
C PRO A 322 -28.01 -49.67 43.92
N ALA A 323 -27.62 -49.05 42.80
CA ALA A 323 -26.54 -49.46 41.92
C ALA A 323 -25.39 -48.45 41.97
N VAL A 324 -24.16 -48.88 41.67
CA VAL A 324 -22.96 -48.03 41.72
C VAL A 324 -21.97 -48.38 40.61
N ALA A 325 -21.38 -47.36 39.99
CA ALA A 325 -20.30 -47.49 39.03
C ALA A 325 -19.17 -46.52 39.34
N VAL A 326 -17.94 -46.92 39.00
CA VAL A 326 -16.70 -46.18 39.26
C VAL A 326 -15.84 -46.22 37.99
N ASN A 327 -15.20 -45.11 37.65
CA ASN A 327 -14.27 -45.05 36.50
C ASN A 327 -12.81 -45.29 36.94
N THR A 328 -11.85 -45.28 36.01
CA THR A 328 -10.44 -45.56 36.37
C THR A 328 -9.77 -44.46 37.18
N ALA A 329 -10.30 -43.23 37.16
CA ALA A 329 -9.88 -42.15 38.06
C ALA A 329 -10.43 -42.29 39.49
N GLY A 330 -11.37 -43.21 39.72
CA GLY A 330 -12.02 -43.42 41.01
C GLY A 330 -13.26 -42.57 41.28
N ASN A 331 -13.65 -41.68 40.35
CA ASN A 331 -14.92 -40.96 40.43
C ASN A 331 -16.07 -41.94 40.25
N PHE A 332 -17.16 -41.74 40.99
CA PHE A 332 -18.26 -42.70 41.04
C PHE A 332 -19.64 -42.06 41.08
N VAL A 333 -20.60 -42.81 40.58
CA VAL A 333 -22.03 -42.47 40.57
C VAL A 333 -22.80 -43.57 41.29
N ILE A 334 -23.76 -43.18 42.12
CA ILE A 334 -24.70 -44.10 42.77
C ILE A 334 -26.11 -43.71 42.31
N ALA A 335 -26.86 -44.67 41.76
CA ALA A 335 -28.25 -44.52 41.36
C ALA A 335 -29.16 -45.38 42.25
N TRP A 336 -30.39 -44.94 42.54
CA TRP A 336 -31.33 -45.63 43.42
C TRP A 336 -32.79 -45.25 43.10
N ALA A 337 -33.73 -46.03 43.62
CA ALA A 337 -35.17 -45.75 43.53
C ALA A 337 -35.67 -45.01 44.77
N THR A 338 -36.47 -43.96 44.57
CA THR A 338 -37.18 -43.19 45.62
C THR A 338 -38.68 -43.27 45.35
N PRO A 339 -39.58 -43.24 46.35
CA PRO A 339 -40.97 -42.88 46.10
C PRO A 339 -41.12 -41.39 45.75
N GLU A 340 -42.20 -41.05 45.06
CA GLU A 340 -42.69 -39.69 44.76
C GLU A 340 -43.15 -38.95 46.04
N GLU A 341 -43.13 -37.61 46.04
CA GLU A 341 -43.46 -36.80 47.21
C GLU A 341 -44.97 -36.53 47.42
N GLY A 342 -45.72 -37.58 47.78
CA GLY A 342 -47.07 -37.50 48.38
C GLY A 342 -48.20 -38.07 47.52
N ASP A 343 -49.07 -38.89 48.09
CA ASP A 343 -50.16 -38.40 48.97
C ASP A 343 -50.35 -39.16 50.30
N GLY A 344 -49.67 -40.30 50.49
CA GLY A 344 -49.74 -41.14 51.69
C GLY A 344 -50.19 -42.59 51.44
N PHE A 345 -50.28 -43.05 50.19
CA PHE A 345 -50.78 -44.36 49.78
C PHE A 345 -49.90 -45.09 48.75
N TYR A 346 -48.65 -45.41 49.12
CA TYR A 346 -47.73 -46.23 48.30
C TYR A 346 -47.50 -45.62 46.91
N GLU A 347 -46.85 -44.47 46.91
CA GLU A 347 -46.61 -43.61 45.74
C GLU A 347 -45.85 -44.33 44.60
N PRO A 348 -45.93 -43.81 43.36
CA PRO A 348 -44.98 -44.15 42.29
C PRO A 348 -43.53 -44.05 42.76
N GLU A 349 -42.66 -44.86 42.18
CA GLU A 349 -41.21 -44.75 42.39
C GLU A 349 -40.59 -43.95 41.23
N GLU A 350 -39.65 -43.05 41.54
CA GLU A 350 -38.71 -42.41 40.60
C GLU A 350 -37.32 -43.05 40.72
N VAL A 351 -36.44 -42.75 39.76
CA VAL A 351 -35.00 -43.04 39.83
C VAL A 351 -34.23 -41.75 40.05
N ARG A 352 -33.30 -41.75 41.01
CA ARG A 352 -32.37 -40.65 41.27
C ARG A 352 -30.93 -41.14 41.28
N MET A 353 -29.98 -40.22 41.08
CA MET A 353 -28.55 -40.51 41.17
C MET A 353 -27.78 -39.40 41.87
N ARG A 354 -26.54 -39.70 42.27
CA ARG A 354 -25.63 -38.73 42.88
C ARG A 354 -24.18 -38.98 42.48
N LEU A 355 -23.47 -37.90 42.19
CA LEU A 355 -22.08 -37.89 41.75
C LEU A 355 -21.12 -37.71 42.94
N PHE A 356 -19.98 -38.40 42.90
CA PHE A 356 -18.93 -38.34 43.92
C PHE A 356 -17.55 -38.40 43.26
N ASP A 357 -16.57 -37.69 43.83
CA ASP A 357 -15.16 -37.89 43.45
C ASP A 357 -14.53 -39.11 44.14
N ALA A 358 -13.33 -39.47 43.70
CA ALA A 358 -12.51 -40.53 44.31
C ALA A 358 -12.26 -40.35 45.82
N SER A 359 -12.32 -39.14 46.37
CA SER A 359 -12.20 -38.91 47.82
C SER A 359 -13.45 -39.36 48.60
N GLY A 360 -14.57 -39.58 47.91
CA GLY A 360 -15.88 -39.87 48.48
C GLY A 360 -16.69 -38.61 48.77
N THR A 361 -16.24 -37.45 48.29
CA THR A 361 -16.94 -36.18 48.47
C THR A 361 -18.04 -36.08 47.41
N PRO A 362 -19.31 -35.85 47.80
CA PRO A 362 -20.39 -35.67 46.84
C PRO A 362 -20.20 -34.37 46.06
N LYS A 363 -20.36 -34.45 44.74
CA LYS A 363 -20.29 -33.32 43.82
C LYS A 363 -21.66 -32.71 43.53
N SER A 364 -22.70 -33.55 43.53
CA SER A 364 -24.08 -33.14 43.23
C SER A 364 -25.01 -33.22 44.44
N GLY A 365 -26.22 -32.67 44.28
CA GLY A 365 -27.41 -33.11 45.03
C GLY A 365 -27.96 -34.45 44.51
N ASP A 366 -29.18 -34.80 44.89
CA ASP A 366 -29.89 -35.97 44.36
C ASP A 366 -30.52 -35.61 43.00
N ILE A 367 -29.89 -36.01 41.90
CA ILE A 367 -30.27 -35.69 40.51
C ILE A 367 -31.43 -36.61 40.07
N PRO A 368 -32.55 -36.09 39.50
CA PRO A 368 -33.60 -36.91 38.91
C PRO A 368 -33.14 -37.53 37.59
N VAL A 369 -33.31 -38.85 37.45
CA VAL A 369 -32.86 -39.60 36.27
C VAL A 369 -33.96 -39.69 35.22
N ASN A 370 -35.11 -40.26 35.59
CA ASN A 370 -36.27 -40.37 34.70
C ASN A 370 -36.89 -38.98 34.43
N GLN A 371 -37.44 -38.83 33.23
CA GLN A 371 -38.30 -37.71 32.84
C GLN A 371 -39.78 -38.10 32.96
N THR A 372 -40.12 -39.38 32.75
CA THR A 372 -41.47 -39.89 33.03
C THR A 372 -41.63 -40.17 34.53
N VAL A 373 -42.38 -39.32 35.24
CA VAL A 373 -42.74 -39.52 36.66
C VAL A 373 -44.03 -40.35 36.85
N SER A 374 -44.81 -40.54 35.78
CA SER A 374 -46.12 -41.23 35.85
C SER A 374 -45.97 -42.75 36.03
N GLY A 375 -46.11 -43.21 37.27
CA GLY A 375 -46.07 -44.64 37.62
C GLY A 375 -44.66 -45.16 37.88
N LYS A 376 -44.59 -46.38 38.43
CA LYS A 376 -43.38 -46.94 39.05
C LYS A 376 -42.18 -47.04 38.08
N GLN A 377 -41.11 -46.34 38.41
CA GLN A 377 -39.75 -46.44 37.88
C GLN A 377 -38.86 -47.09 38.95
N SER A 378 -38.17 -48.19 38.63
CA SER A 378 -37.53 -49.03 39.65
C SER A 378 -36.41 -49.90 39.08
N ASN A 379 -35.64 -50.54 39.98
CA ASN A 379 -34.47 -51.37 39.64
C ASN A 379 -33.43 -50.65 38.77
N PRO A 380 -32.89 -49.49 39.19
CA PRO A 380 -31.88 -48.79 38.41
C PRO A 380 -30.56 -49.57 38.37
N VAL A 381 -29.88 -49.48 37.24
CA VAL A 381 -28.48 -49.89 37.04
C VAL A 381 -27.74 -48.74 36.36
N VAL A 382 -26.44 -48.63 36.64
CA VAL A 382 -25.63 -47.48 36.19
C VAL A 382 -24.25 -47.92 35.73
N GLY A 383 -23.74 -47.26 34.70
CA GLY A 383 -22.36 -47.31 34.22
C GLY A 383 -21.77 -45.91 34.13
N ILE A 384 -20.44 -45.82 34.16
CA ILE A 384 -19.67 -44.59 33.97
C ILE A 384 -18.40 -44.92 33.19
N ASP A 385 -17.96 -44.01 32.30
CA ASP A 385 -16.71 -44.12 31.56
C ASP A 385 -15.60 -43.20 32.10
N ASP A 386 -14.42 -43.26 31.49
CA ASP A 386 -13.25 -42.51 31.93
C ASP A 386 -13.28 -41.01 31.53
N SER A 387 -14.22 -40.60 30.67
CA SER A 387 -14.55 -39.18 30.46
C SER A 387 -15.58 -38.66 31.46
N GLY A 388 -16.25 -39.54 32.21
CA GLY A 388 -17.29 -39.18 33.18
C GLY A 388 -18.71 -39.19 32.61
N ARG A 389 -18.91 -39.67 31.37
CA ARG A 389 -20.26 -39.92 30.83
C ARG A 389 -20.89 -41.09 31.58
N ILE A 390 -22.17 -40.97 31.88
CA ILE A 390 -22.92 -41.89 32.73
C ILE A 390 -24.13 -42.42 31.97
N ALA A 391 -24.25 -43.75 31.87
CA ALA A 391 -25.46 -44.40 31.38
C ALA A 391 -26.28 -44.94 32.58
N VAL A 392 -27.50 -44.46 32.77
CA VAL A 392 -28.45 -45.02 33.77
C VAL A 392 -29.60 -45.69 33.02
N ALA A 393 -30.00 -46.88 33.47
CA ALA A 393 -31.16 -47.59 32.92
C ALA A 393 -32.00 -48.22 34.03
N TRP A 394 -33.30 -48.38 33.79
CA TRP A 394 -34.28 -48.83 34.79
C TRP A 394 -35.49 -49.50 34.14
N SER A 395 -36.29 -50.17 34.97
CA SER A 395 -37.61 -50.70 34.60
C SER A 395 -38.72 -49.76 35.02
N GLY A 396 -39.72 -49.50 34.17
CA GLY A 396 -40.87 -48.70 34.57
C GLY A 396 -41.83 -48.36 33.45
N ARG A 397 -42.43 -47.17 33.51
CA ARG A 397 -43.41 -46.67 32.53
C ARG A 397 -42.82 -45.54 31.71
N GLY A 398 -43.24 -45.43 30.46
CA GLY A 398 -42.76 -44.38 29.56
C GLY A 398 -43.76 -43.99 28.48
N PRO A 399 -43.35 -43.13 27.53
CA PRO A 399 -44.23 -42.64 26.47
C PRO A 399 -44.78 -43.77 25.57
N GLY A 400 -45.96 -44.28 25.91
CA GLY A 400 -46.66 -45.35 25.19
C GLY A 400 -46.54 -46.76 25.81
N ASP A 401 -46.03 -46.90 27.04
CA ASP A 401 -45.80 -48.21 27.67
C ASP A 401 -46.03 -48.21 29.20
N ASP A 402 -46.58 -49.33 29.71
CA ASP A 402 -46.92 -49.58 31.12
C ASP A 402 -45.92 -50.49 31.85
N ASP A 403 -45.00 -51.17 31.12
CA ASP A 403 -43.97 -52.09 31.67
C ASP A 403 -42.78 -52.27 30.69
N GLY A 404 -41.83 -51.35 30.71
CA GLY A 404 -40.70 -51.28 29.77
C GLY A 404 -39.33 -51.06 30.42
N ILE A 405 -38.27 -51.16 29.62
CA ILE A 405 -36.90 -50.78 30.03
C ILE A 405 -36.56 -49.45 29.38
N PHE A 406 -36.12 -48.49 30.19
CA PHE A 406 -35.75 -47.15 29.77
C PHE A 406 -34.31 -46.85 30.17
N ALA A 407 -33.68 -45.93 29.43
CA ALA A 407 -32.35 -45.45 29.70
C ALA A 407 -32.22 -43.96 29.40
N ARG A 408 -31.19 -43.36 30.00
CA ARG A 408 -30.77 -41.98 29.78
C ARG A 408 -29.26 -41.88 29.97
N VAL A 409 -28.59 -41.19 29.06
CA VAL A 409 -27.16 -40.87 29.19
C VAL A 409 -27.00 -39.44 29.69
N PHE A 410 -26.03 -39.23 30.56
CA PHE A 410 -25.61 -37.94 31.08
C PHE A 410 -24.17 -37.69 30.66
N LYS A 411 -23.90 -36.52 30.09
CA LYS A 411 -22.56 -36.07 29.71
C LYS A 411 -22.00 -35.11 30.76
N PRO A 412 -20.68 -35.02 30.94
CA PRO A 412 -20.06 -33.96 31.71
C PRO A 412 -20.52 -32.57 31.26
N ASP A 413 -20.63 -31.70 32.24
CA ASP A 413 -20.91 -30.27 32.15
C ASP A 413 -20.05 -29.64 33.27
N THR A 414 -18.95 -29.01 32.86
CA THR A 414 -17.87 -28.63 33.78
C THR A 414 -18.10 -27.27 34.45
N ASP A 415 -18.85 -26.35 33.84
CA ASP A 415 -19.12 -25.01 34.38
C ASP A 415 -20.59 -24.71 34.74
N SER A 416 -21.51 -25.61 34.40
CA SER A 416 -22.94 -25.60 34.74
C SER A 416 -23.83 -24.62 33.96
N ASP A 417 -23.49 -24.27 32.71
CA ASP A 417 -24.37 -23.49 31.83
C ASP A 417 -25.56 -24.30 31.25
N GLY A 418 -25.42 -25.63 31.16
CA GLY A 418 -26.43 -26.56 30.64
C GLY A 418 -26.15 -27.11 29.23
N ILE A 419 -24.99 -26.82 28.67
CA ILE A 419 -24.38 -27.44 27.48
C ILE A 419 -23.38 -28.51 27.98
N ALA A 420 -22.99 -29.46 27.12
CA ALA A 420 -22.10 -30.56 27.50
C ALA A 420 -20.68 -30.37 26.94
N ASP A 421 -19.66 -30.76 27.71
CA ASP A 421 -18.23 -30.60 27.42
C ASP A 421 -17.77 -31.14 26.04
N ASP A 422 -18.57 -31.96 25.35
CA ASP A 422 -18.27 -32.54 24.03
C ASP A 422 -18.97 -31.87 22.84
N VAL A 423 -19.82 -30.86 23.09
CA VAL A 423 -20.42 -29.95 22.08
C VAL A 423 -20.17 -28.48 22.38
N ASP A 424 -19.50 -28.18 23.49
CA ASP A 424 -19.13 -26.86 23.97
C ASP A 424 -17.73 -26.44 23.50
N ALA A 425 -17.59 -25.19 23.03
CA ALA A 425 -16.36 -24.58 22.58
C ALA A 425 -15.57 -23.85 23.69
N CYS A 426 -16.17 -23.63 24.86
CA CYS A 426 -15.58 -23.01 26.05
C CYS A 426 -15.88 -23.74 27.38
N PRO A 427 -15.60 -25.05 27.58
CA PRO A 427 -16.07 -25.90 28.71
C PRO A 427 -15.55 -25.62 30.14
N ALA A 428 -15.31 -24.36 30.47
CA ALA A 428 -14.89 -23.87 31.79
C ALA A 428 -15.27 -22.38 32.00
N ILE A 429 -16.09 -21.80 31.12
CA ILE A 429 -16.50 -20.39 31.08
C ILE A 429 -17.96 -20.35 30.58
N PRO A 430 -18.97 -20.29 31.49
CA PRO A 430 -20.38 -20.39 31.13
C PRO A 430 -20.80 -19.41 30.02
N GLY A 431 -21.46 -19.93 28.99
CA GLY A 431 -21.88 -19.16 27.81
C GLY A 431 -23.34 -19.39 27.46
N ASP A 432 -23.63 -19.41 26.15
CA ASP A 432 -24.92 -19.87 25.65
C ASP A 432 -24.85 -20.62 24.29
N ALA A 433 -26.00 -21.20 23.90
CA ALA A 433 -26.10 -22.10 22.76
C ALA A 433 -25.99 -21.41 21.38
N SER A 434 -26.02 -20.08 21.31
CA SER A 434 -25.80 -19.28 20.09
C SER A 434 -24.31 -19.34 19.73
N ALA A 435 -23.46 -19.04 20.70
CA ALA A 435 -21.99 -19.06 20.60
C ALA A 435 -21.36 -20.42 20.97
N ASN A 436 -22.13 -21.51 20.93
CA ASN A 436 -21.68 -22.89 21.20
C ASN A 436 -21.05 -23.10 22.60
N GLY A 437 -21.64 -22.51 23.64
CA GLY A 437 -21.16 -22.59 25.04
C GLY A 437 -20.09 -21.57 25.40
N CYS A 438 -19.65 -20.74 24.47
CA CYS A 438 -18.85 -19.56 24.78
C CYS A 438 -19.74 -18.37 25.17
N PRO A 439 -19.20 -17.39 25.94
CA PRO A 439 -19.82 -16.09 26.12
C PRO A 439 -20.03 -15.35 24.79
N ASP A 440 -21.20 -14.74 24.69
CA ASP A 440 -21.67 -13.81 23.65
C ASP A 440 -22.49 -12.76 24.40
N ALA A 441 -21.97 -11.54 24.49
CA ALA A 441 -22.48 -10.52 25.40
C ALA A 441 -23.61 -9.63 24.83
N ASP A 442 -23.92 -9.73 23.53
CA ASP A 442 -25.02 -8.99 22.89
C ASP A 442 -26.02 -9.85 22.08
N GLY A 443 -25.65 -11.07 21.71
CA GLY A 443 -26.53 -12.10 21.12
C GLY A 443 -26.51 -12.17 19.59
N ASP A 444 -25.44 -11.72 18.93
CA ASP A 444 -25.23 -11.85 17.48
C ASP A 444 -24.92 -13.30 17.03
N GLY A 445 -24.29 -14.11 17.89
CA GLY A 445 -23.90 -15.50 17.63
C GLY A 445 -22.39 -15.71 17.36
N VAL A 446 -21.60 -14.65 17.26
CA VAL A 446 -20.14 -14.67 17.44
C VAL A 446 -19.83 -14.60 18.95
N ARG A 447 -18.72 -15.22 19.36
CA ARG A 447 -18.29 -15.25 20.77
C ARG A 447 -17.35 -14.10 21.10
N ASP A 448 -17.40 -13.59 22.33
CA ASP A 448 -16.59 -12.49 22.89
C ASP A 448 -15.07 -12.54 22.58
N ALA A 449 -14.53 -13.72 22.27
CA ALA A 449 -13.11 -13.98 22.03
C ALA A 449 -12.69 -13.97 20.55
N ASP A 450 -13.65 -14.08 19.62
CA ASP A 450 -13.43 -14.00 18.16
C ASP A 450 -14.04 -12.73 17.55
N ASP A 451 -14.81 -11.97 18.34
CA ASP A 451 -15.51 -10.73 17.99
C ASP A 451 -14.66 -9.48 18.30
N ALA A 452 -14.65 -8.51 17.38
CA ALA A 452 -13.99 -7.22 17.54
C ALA A 452 -14.80 -6.21 18.39
N PHE A 453 -16.13 -6.31 18.42
CA PHE A 453 -17.03 -5.39 19.13
C PHE A 453 -18.09 -6.13 19.99
N PRO A 454 -17.72 -6.87 21.07
CA PRO A 454 -18.63 -7.76 21.83
C PRO A 454 -19.75 -7.09 22.68
N ASN A 455 -20.26 -5.94 22.25
CA ASN A 455 -21.37 -5.21 22.85
C ASN A 455 -22.26 -4.50 21.78
N ASP A 456 -22.07 -4.75 20.48
CA ASP A 456 -22.89 -4.22 19.38
C ASP A 456 -23.29 -5.32 18.37
N PRO A 457 -24.51 -5.89 18.47
CA PRO A 457 -24.96 -7.04 17.67
C PRO A 457 -25.27 -6.69 16.20
N GLY A 458 -24.76 -5.56 15.71
CA GLY A 458 -24.73 -5.19 14.30
C GLY A 458 -23.34 -5.32 13.66
N GLU A 459 -22.28 -5.58 14.44
CA GLU A 459 -20.90 -5.40 14.01
C GLU A 459 -19.94 -6.35 14.76
N HIS A 460 -19.26 -7.26 14.07
CA HIS A 460 -18.33 -8.23 14.70
C HIS A 460 -16.97 -8.39 14.01
N THR A 461 -16.78 -7.75 12.85
CA THR A 461 -15.51 -7.81 12.09
C THR A 461 -14.86 -6.44 12.07
N ASP A 462 -13.57 -6.41 12.37
CA ASP A 462 -12.65 -5.28 12.16
C ASP A 462 -11.50 -5.84 11.30
N SER A 463 -11.60 -5.70 9.98
CA SER A 463 -10.73 -6.38 9.01
C SER A 463 -9.31 -5.81 8.94
N ASP A 464 -9.04 -4.60 9.46
CA ASP A 464 -7.71 -3.98 9.43
C ASP A 464 -7.18 -3.39 10.76
N ALA A 465 -8.01 -3.40 11.81
CA ALA A 465 -7.72 -3.03 13.19
C ALA A 465 -7.62 -1.52 13.49
N ASP A 466 -8.45 -0.68 12.83
CA ASP A 466 -8.58 0.75 13.15
C ASP A 466 -9.56 1.04 14.33
N GLY A 467 -10.50 0.13 14.61
CA GLY A 467 -11.53 0.26 15.64
C GLY A 467 -12.91 0.73 15.16
N ILE A 468 -13.15 0.73 13.85
CA ILE A 468 -14.45 0.84 13.16
C ILE A 468 -14.70 -0.51 12.47
N GLY A 469 -15.93 -1.02 12.50
CA GLY A 469 -16.23 -2.33 11.94
C GLY A 469 -16.66 -2.32 10.48
N ASP A 470 -16.52 -3.48 9.83
CA ASP A 470 -16.72 -3.70 8.38
C ASP A 470 -18.10 -3.27 7.83
N ASN A 471 -19.15 -3.15 8.66
CA ASN A 471 -20.47 -2.65 8.21
C ASN A 471 -20.63 -1.12 8.37
N GLY A 472 -19.89 -0.51 9.30
CA GLY A 472 -19.78 0.94 9.48
C GLY A 472 -18.73 1.62 8.60
N ASP A 473 -17.73 0.87 8.13
CA ASP A 473 -16.59 1.35 7.36
C ASP A 473 -16.80 1.30 5.83
N ALA A 474 -16.32 2.33 5.14
CA ALA A 474 -16.30 2.48 3.69
C ALA A 474 -15.02 1.93 3.02
N CYS A 475 -13.99 1.56 3.78
CA CYS A 475 -12.69 1.05 3.33
C CYS A 475 -12.14 -0.20 4.10
N PRO A 476 -12.87 -1.33 4.32
CA PRO A 476 -12.53 -2.40 5.30
C PRO A 476 -11.31 -3.30 5.02
N ALA A 477 -10.16 -2.70 4.74
CA ALA A 477 -8.87 -3.32 4.46
C ALA A 477 -7.69 -2.30 4.48
N ILE A 478 -7.94 -1.03 4.84
CA ILE A 478 -7.00 0.08 4.83
C ILE A 478 -7.35 1.03 6.01
N PRO A 479 -6.65 0.93 7.17
CA PRO A 479 -7.02 1.66 8.38
C PRO A 479 -7.13 3.17 8.18
N GLY A 480 -8.22 3.77 8.65
CA GLY A 480 -8.54 5.19 8.47
C GLY A 480 -8.98 5.87 9.76
N ASP A 481 -10.00 6.74 9.66
CA ASP A 481 -10.67 7.28 10.84
C ASP A 481 -12.15 7.63 10.63
N ALA A 482 -12.84 7.89 11.75
CA ALA A 482 -14.29 8.09 11.82
C ALA A 482 -14.81 9.39 11.17
N SER A 483 -13.93 10.32 10.78
CA SER A 483 -14.26 11.53 10.02
C SER A 483 -14.62 11.17 8.58
N ALA A 484 -13.79 10.31 7.98
CA ALA A 484 -13.90 9.81 6.62
C ALA A 484 -14.64 8.45 6.48
N ASN A 485 -15.31 8.01 7.55
CA ASN A 485 -16.04 6.73 7.65
C ASN A 485 -15.12 5.50 7.49
N GLY A 486 -13.98 5.49 8.19
CA GLY A 486 -12.99 4.39 8.22
C GLY A 486 -12.05 4.33 7.02
N CYS A 487 -12.27 5.19 6.02
CA CYS A 487 -11.25 5.45 5.00
C CYS A 487 -10.12 6.36 5.53
N PRO A 488 -8.90 6.27 4.97
CA PRO A 488 -7.84 7.25 5.21
C PRO A 488 -8.25 8.66 4.80
N ASP A 489 -7.91 9.60 5.68
CA ASP A 489 -7.96 11.06 5.52
C ASP A 489 -6.65 11.59 6.13
N ALA A 490 -5.71 11.99 5.29
CA ALA A 490 -4.33 12.23 5.70
C ALA A 490 -4.06 13.65 6.27
N ASP A 491 -5.04 14.56 6.25
CA ASP A 491 -4.94 15.89 6.86
C ASP A 491 -6.09 16.31 7.80
N GLY A 492 -7.25 15.65 7.73
CA GLY A 492 -8.37 15.77 8.66
C GLY A 492 -9.48 16.74 8.23
N ASP A 493 -9.64 16.99 6.93
CA ASP A 493 -10.72 17.80 6.34
C ASP A 493 -12.10 17.09 6.39
N GLY A 494 -12.14 15.76 6.31
CA GLY A 494 -13.34 14.94 6.26
C GLY A 494 -13.68 14.34 4.88
N VAL A 495 -12.93 14.68 3.84
CA VAL A 495 -12.88 13.93 2.57
C VAL A 495 -11.77 12.88 2.66
N ARG A 496 -12.00 11.70 2.06
CA ARG A 496 -11.04 10.59 2.06
C ARG A 496 -10.02 10.72 0.94
N ASP A 497 -8.79 10.25 1.17
CA ASP A 497 -7.62 10.24 0.25
C ASP A 497 -7.91 9.78 -1.20
N ALA A 498 -8.98 9.00 -1.40
CA ALA A 498 -9.36 8.40 -2.68
C ALA A 498 -10.40 9.20 -3.49
N ASP A 499 -11.12 10.12 -2.85
CA ASP A 499 -12.07 11.06 -3.49
C ASP A 499 -11.52 12.51 -3.50
N ASP A 500 -10.44 12.77 -2.77
CA ASP A 500 -9.76 14.05 -2.63
C ASP A 500 -8.67 14.26 -3.70
N ALA A 501 -8.61 15.46 -4.27
CA ALA A 501 -7.58 15.89 -5.22
C ALA A 501 -6.24 16.31 -4.57
N PHE A 502 -6.25 16.78 -3.32
CA PHE A 502 -5.08 17.24 -2.57
C PHE A 502 -5.00 16.67 -1.14
N PRO A 503 -4.80 15.34 -0.94
CA PRO A 503 -4.90 14.66 0.39
C PRO A 503 -3.85 15.00 1.46
N ASN A 504 -3.26 16.20 1.42
CA ASN A 504 -2.28 16.71 2.38
C ASN A 504 -2.47 18.24 2.65
N ASP A 505 -3.54 18.88 2.16
CA ASP A 505 -3.88 20.28 2.43
C ASP A 505 -5.38 20.44 2.80
N PRO A 506 -5.73 20.55 4.10
CA PRO A 506 -7.11 20.56 4.60
C PRO A 506 -7.86 21.89 4.32
N GLY A 507 -7.43 22.62 3.29
CA GLY A 507 -8.11 23.76 2.70
C GLY A 507 -8.64 23.50 1.28
N GLU A 508 -8.25 22.40 0.63
CA GLU A 508 -8.57 22.10 -0.77
C GLU A 508 -8.81 20.61 -0.98
N HIS A 509 -10.02 20.24 -1.44
CA HIS A 509 -10.35 18.85 -1.78
C HIS A 509 -10.99 18.66 -3.18
N THR A 510 -11.20 19.76 -3.91
CA THR A 510 -11.77 19.74 -5.26
C THR A 510 -10.79 20.34 -6.26
N ASP A 511 -10.57 19.63 -7.35
CA ASP A 511 -9.95 20.11 -8.59
C ASP A 511 -10.98 19.85 -9.70
N SER A 512 -11.74 20.88 -10.07
CA SER A 512 -12.93 20.76 -10.94
C SER A 512 -12.60 20.53 -12.42
N ASP A 513 -11.36 20.74 -12.87
CA ASP A 513 -10.97 20.59 -14.28
C ASP A 513 -9.65 19.81 -14.54
N ALA A 514 -8.92 19.45 -13.49
CA ALA A 514 -7.72 18.62 -13.43
C ALA A 514 -6.42 19.28 -13.91
N ASP A 515 -6.21 20.57 -13.59
CA ASP A 515 -4.93 21.28 -13.82
C ASP A 515 -3.90 21.08 -12.68
N GLY A 516 -4.34 20.73 -11.46
CA GLY A 516 -3.50 20.56 -10.27
C GLY A 516 -3.47 21.76 -9.32
N ILE A 517 -4.42 22.69 -9.41
CA ILE A 517 -4.70 23.79 -8.48
C ILE A 517 -6.13 23.59 -7.92
N GLY A 518 -6.34 23.88 -6.64
CA GLY A 518 -7.63 23.65 -5.99
C GLY A 518 -8.66 24.75 -6.23
N ASP A 519 -9.95 24.38 -6.20
CA ASP A 519 -11.10 25.26 -6.47
C ASP A 519 -11.19 26.53 -5.58
N ASN A 520 -10.51 26.59 -4.41
CA ASN A 520 -10.47 27.80 -3.58
C ASN A 520 -9.26 28.73 -3.86
N GLY A 521 -8.18 28.19 -4.42
CA GLY A 521 -6.98 28.90 -4.85
C GLY A 521 -7.01 29.35 -6.31
N ASP A 522 -7.79 28.67 -7.14
CA ASP A 522 -7.97 28.96 -8.56
C ASP A 522 -9.02 30.08 -8.81
N ALA A 523 -8.71 30.95 -9.77
CA ALA A 523 -9.57 32.02 -10.27
C ALA A 523 -10.47 31.60 -11.45
N CYS A 524 -10.31 30.40 -12.01
CA CYS A 524 -11.04 29.85 -13.15
C CYS A 524 -11.54 28.37 -13.04
N PRO A 525 -12.19 27.89 -11.94
CA PRO A 525 -12.36 26.43 -11.62
C PRO A 525 -13.31 25.59 -12.50
N ALA A 526 -13.04 25.57 -13.81
CA ALA A 526 -13.76 24.87 -14.87
C ALA A 526 -13.02 24.93 -16.24
N ILE A 527 -11.83 25.55 -16.31
CA ILE A 527 -11.03 25.80 -17.52
C ILE A 527 -9.53 25.68 -17.15
N PRO A 528 -8.86 24.54 -17.41
CA PRO A 528 -7.49 24.29 -16.94
C PRO A 528 -6.50 25.38 -17.37
N GLY A 529 -5.69 25.86 -16.43
CA GLY A 529 -4.75 26.95 -16.64
C GLY A 529 -3.35 26.65 -16.10
N ASP A 530 -2.71 27.65 -15.47
CA ASP A 530 -1.48 27.42 -14.72
C ASP A 530 -1.27 28.37 -13.51
N ALA A 531 -0.29 28.03 -12.67
CA ALA A 531 -0.01 28.70 -11.40
C ALA A 531 0.60 30.11 -11.53
N SER A 532 1.00 30.55 -12.73
CA SER A 532 1.43 31.92 -13.03
C SER A 532 0.23 32.87 -13.00
N ALA A 533 -0.87 32.42 -13.62
CA ALA A 533 -2.12 33.16 -13.77
C ALA A 533 -3.20 32.79 -12.73
N ASN A 534 -2.83 32.04 -11.68
CA ASN A 534 -3.72 31.55 -10.61
C ASN A 534 -4.82 30.60 -11.12
N GLY A 535 -4.43 29.60 -11.91
CA GLY A 535 -5.29 28.54 -12.48
C GLY A 535 -6.18 28.96 -13.65
N CYS A 536 -6.16 30.25 -14.02
CA CYS A 536 -6.65 30.67 -15.32
C CYS A 536 -5.65 30.34 -16.46
N PRO A 537 -6.13 30.16 -17.71
CA PRO A 537 -5.27 30.08 -18.88
C PRO A 537 -4.42 31.34 -19.07
N ASP A 538 -3.16 31.11 -19.39
CA ASP A 538 -2.13 32.07 -19.83
C ASP A 538 -1.39 31.35 -20.97
N ALA A 539 -1.61 31.80 -22.21
CA ALA A 539 -1.19 31.06 -23.39
C ALA A 539 0.26 31.35 -23.86
N ASP A 540 0.99 32.27 -23.22
CA ASP A 540 2.41 32.55 -23.51
C ASP A 540 3.36 32.61 -22.30
N GLY A 541 2.84 32.76 -21.08
CA GLY A 541 3.56 32.63 -19.81
C GLY A 541 4.08 33.93 -19.21
N ASP A 542 3.46 35.07 -19.52
CA ASP A 542 3.75 36.39 -18.94
C ASP A 542 3.30 36.53 -17.48
N GLY A 543 2.20 35.86 -17.08
CA GLY A 543 1.58 35.95 -15.77
C GLY A 543 0.25 36.75 -15.73
N VAL A 544 -0.17 37.35 -16.83
CA VAL A 544 -1.54 37.84 -17.04
C VAL A 544 -2.37 36.77 -17.76
N ARG A 545 -3.60 36.55 -17.30
CA ARG A 545 -4.51 35.55 -17.88
C ARG A 545 -5.14 36.02 -19.20
N ASP A 546 -5.39 35.10 -20.13
CA ASP A 546 -6.00 35.28 -21.47
C ASP A 546 -7.25 36.20 -21.51
N ALA A 547 -7.97 36.32 -20.40
CA ALA A 547 -9.23 37.07 -20.29
C ALA A 547 -9.08 38.53 -19.82
N ASP A 548 -7.93 38.89 -19.24
CA ASP A 548 -7.60 40.26 -18.81
C ASP A 548 -6.49 40.88 -19.70
N ASP A 549 -5.84 40.07 -20.53
CA ASP A 549 -4.76 40.43 -21.46
C ASP A 549 -5.29 40.91 -22.83
N ALA A 550 -4.64 41.94 -23.39
CA ALA A 550 -4.89 42.47 -24.72
C ALA A 550 -4.23 41.67 -25.86
N PHE A 551 -3.09 41.00 -25.61
CA PHE A 551 -2.33 40.22 -26.59
C PHE A 551 -1.93 38.82 -26.08
N PRO A 552 -2.87 37.87 -25.82
CA PRO A 552 -2.62 36.57 -25.17
C PRO A 552 -1.74 35.53 -25.90
N ASN A 553 -0.82 35.95 -26.77
CA ASN A 553 0.13 35.12 -27.50
C ASN A 553 1.50 35.83 -27.67
N ASP A 554 1.76 36.96 -27.00
CA ASP A 554 3.05 37.67 -27.02
C ASP A 554 3.47 38.11 -25.59
N PRO A 555 4.39 37.37 -24.93
CA PRO A 555 4.77 37.58 -23.52
C PRO A 555 5.67 38.82 -23.29
N GLY A 556 5.58 39.79 -24.19
CA GLY A 556 6.15 41.14 -24.06
C GLY A 556 5.10 42.24 -23.90
N GLU A 557 3.82 41.97 -24.18
CA GLU A 557 2.75 42.97 -24.26
C GLU A 557 1.44 42.46 -23.65
N HIS A 558 1.00 43.01 -22.52
CA HIS A 558 -0.29 42.66 -21.92
C HIS A 558 -1.26 43.84 -21.71
N THR A 559 -0.83 45.06 -22.07
CA THR A 559 -1.64 46.29 -21.97
C THR A 559 -1.73 46.97 -23.33
N ASP A 560 -2.94 47.36 -23.71
CA ASP A 560 -3.25 48.30 -24.79
C ASP A 560 -4.05 49.45 -24.16
N SER A 561 -3.35 50.54 -23.81
CA SER A 561 -3.91 51.63 -22.99
C SER A 561 -4.89 52.55 -23.73
N ASP A 562 -4.94 52.53 -25.07
CA ASP A 562 -5.84 53.39 -25.87
C ASP A 562 -6.66 52.69 -26.96
N ALA A 563 -6.44 51.39 -27.16
CA ALA A 563 -7.16 50.47 -28.06
C ALA A 563 -6.87 50.65 -29.57
N ASP A 564 -5.62 50.96 -29.94
CA ASP A 564 -5.18 50.99 -31.35
C ASP A 564 -4.72 49.61 -31.89
N GLY A 565 -4.34 48.68 -31.00
CA GLY A 565 -3.84 47.34 -31.34
C GLY A 565 -2.32 47.17 -31.33
N ILE A 566 -1.58 48.10 -30.73
CA ILE A 566 -0.15 48.02 -30.41
C ILE A 566 0.01 48.01 -28.88
N GLY A 567 0.94 47.23 -28.34
CA GLY A 567 1.14 47.10 -26.89
C GLY A 567 1.97 48.23 -26.26
N ASP A 568 1.65 48.57 -25.01
CA ASP A 568 2.25 49.67 -24.24
C ASP A 568 3.80 49.63 -24.13
N ASN A 569 4.48 48.48 -24.32
CA ASN A 569 5.95 48.42 -24.32
C ASN A 569 6.57 48.62 -25.72
N GLY A 570 5.80 48.38 -26.78
CA GLY A 570 6.18 48.56 -28.18
C GLY A 570 5.77 49.93 -28.76
N ASP A 571 4.74 50.55 -28.18
CA ASP A 571 4.27 51.88 -28.54
C ASP A 571 5.10 53.01 -27.88
N ALA A 572 5.42 54.03 -28.67
CA ALA A 572 6.10 55.25 -28.25
C ALA A 572 5.13 56.34 -27.72
N CYS A 573 3.81 56.15 -27.83
CA CYS A 573 2.75 57.06 -27.41
C CYS A 573 1.54 56.42 -26.63
N PRO A 574 1.70 55.57 -25.58
CA PRO A 574 0.64 54.67 -25.00
C PRO A 574 -0.58 55.31 -24.31
N ALA A 575 -1.23 56.27 -24.96
CA ALA A 575 -2.41 57.01 -24.52
C ALA A 575 -3.04 57.87 -25.65
N VAL A 576 -2.54 57.76 -26.89
CA VAL A 576 -2.94 58.54 -28.08
C VAL A 576 -2.82 57.64 -29.33
N PRO A 577 -3.92 57.01 -29.79
CA PRO A 577 -3.90 56.02 -30.88
C PRO A 577 -3.19 56.50 -32.16
N GLY A 578 -2.36 55.65 -32.76
CA GLY A 578 -1.56 55.97 -33.94
C GLY A 578 -1.55 54.88 -35.00
N ASP A 579 -0.37 54.58 -35.54
CA ASP A 579 -0.14 53.47 -36.48
C ASP A 579 1.26 52.85 -36.29
N ALA A 580 1.39 51.58 -36.68
CA ALA A 580 2.63 50.82 -36.58
C ALA A 580 3.80 51.40 -37.41
N SER A 581 3.53 52.20 -38.44
CA SER A 581 4.55 52.91 -39.22
C SER A 581 5.34 53.92 -38.40
N ALA A 582 4.72 54.57 -37.42
CA ALA A 582 5.32 55.58 -36.53
C ALA A 582 5.57 55.06 -35.09
N ASN A 583 5.55 53.73 -34.91
CA ASN A 583 5.64 53.04 -33.61
C ASN A 583 4.52 53.44 -32.63
N GLY A 584 3.26 53.41 -33.10
CA GLY A 584 2.05 53.68 -32.31
C GLY A 584 1.77 55.16 -31.99
N CYS A 585 2.72 56.05 -32.28
CA CYS A 585 2.43 57.48 -32.32
C CYS A 585 1.60 57.89 -33.56
N PRO A 586 0.86 59.01 -33.48
CA PRO A 586 0.30 59.66 -34.66
C PRO A 586 1.36 60.10 -35.68
N ASP A 587 1.05 59.83 -36.95
CA ASP A 587 1.70 60.33 -38.16
C ASP A 587 0.56 60.78 -39.10
N ALA A 588 0.51 62.08 -39.40
CA ALA A 588 -0.61 62.71 -40.08
C ALA A 588 -0.55 62.65 -41.63
N ASP A 589 0.56 62.26 -42.24
CA ASP A 589 0.71 62.18 -43.70
C ASP A 589 1.28 60.85 -44.25
N GLY A 590 1.89 60.03 -43.42
CA GLY A 590 2.30 58.64 -43.69
C GLY A 590 3.74 58.47 -44.17
N ASP A 591 4.63 59.39 -43.82
CA ASP A 591 6.08 59.33 -44.11
C ASP A 591 6.83 58.30 -43.22
N GLY A 592 6.35 58.06 -42.00
CA GLY A 592 6.98 57.19 -40.99
C GLY A 592 7.72 57.93 -39.86
N VAL A 593 7.78 59.26 -39.89
CA VAL A 593 8.16 60.09 -38.74
C VAL A 593 6.89 60.58 -38.02
N ARG A 594 6.87 60.42 -36.70
CA ARG A 594 5.74 60.84 -35.85
C ARG A 594 5.60 62.37 -35.76
N ASP A 595 4.36 62.85 -35.66
CA ASP A 595 3.93 64.28 -35.55
C ASP A 595 4.71 65.18 -34.56
N THR A 596 5.47 64.58 -33.64
CA THR A 596 6.18 65.26 -32.55
C THR A 596 7.69 65.34 -32.72
N ASP A 597 8.27 64.54 -33.63
CA ASP A 597 9.69 64.62 -34.02
C ASP A 597 9.88 65.24 -35.42
N ASP A 598 8.82 65.31 -36.22
CA ASP A 598 8.79 65.91 -37.56
C ASP A 598 8.72 67.46 -37.51
N ALA A 599 9.51 68.12 -38.36
CA ALA A 599 9.51 69.57 -38.56
C ALA A 599 8.34 70.07 -39.43
N PHE A 600 7.80 69.23 -40.34
CA PHE A 600 6.69 69.57 -41.24
C PHE A 600 5.61 68.45 -41.29
N PRO A 601 4.84 68.18 -40.20
CA PRO A 601 3.92 67.01 -40.05
C PRO A 601 2.69 66.92 -40.98
N ASN A 602 2.73 67.50 -42.18
CA ASN A 602 1.68 67.48 -43.20
C ASN A 602 2.27 67.44 -44.64
N ASP A 603 3.58 67.25 -44.83
CA ASP A 603 4.23 67.07 -46.14
C ASP A 603 5.19 65.84 -46.15
N PRO A 604 4.75 64.67 -46.68
CA PRO A 604 5.45 63.39 -46.60
C PRO A 604 6.67 63.28 -47.54
N GLY A 605 7.31 64.40 -47.84
CA GLY A 605 8.60 64.48 -48.51
C GLY A 605 9.71 65.09 -47.64
N GLU A 606 9.37 65.76 -46.53
CA GLU A 606 10.25 66.74 -45.88
C GLU A 606 10.10 66.71 -44.35
N HIS A 607 10.85 65.84 -43.65
CA HIS A 607 10.75 65.70 -42.18
C HIS A 607 11.89 66.33 -41.36
N THR A 608 12.91 66.91 -42.01
CA THR A 608 14.08 67.51 -41.34
C THR A 608 14.28 68.97 -41.76
N ASP A 609 14.48 69.84 -40.77
CA ASP A 609 14.99 71.21 -40.90
C ASP A 609 16.24 71.31 -39.99
N SER A 610 17.42 71.11 -40.55
CA SER A 610 18.67 70.94 -39.80
C SER A 610 19.24 72.23 -39.19
N ASP A 611 18.79 73.42 -39.62
CA ASP A 611 19.28 74.71 -39.11
C ASP A 611 18.20 75.74 -38.69
N ALA A 612 16.92 75.40 -38.89
CA ALA A 612 15.72 76.13 -38.48
C ALA A 612 15.43 77.43 -39.27
N ASP A 613 15.71 77.44 -40.57
CA ASP A 613 15.32 78.54 -41.48
C ASP A 613 13.88 78.40 -42.03
N GLY A 614 13.32 77.19 -42.05
CA GLY A 614 11.98 76.87 -42.53
C GLY A 614 11.90 76.31 -43.96
N ILE A 615 13.04 76.05 -44.60
CA ILE A 615 13.21 75.18 -45.77
C ILE A 615 13.82 73.87 -45.26
N GLY A 616 13.26 72.71 -45.64
CA GLY A 616 13.81 71.44 -45.17
C GLY A 616 15.00 70.92 -45.98
N ASP A 617 15.70 69.95 -45.42
CA ASP A 617 16.96 69.38 -45.91
C ASP A 617 16.89 68.78 -47.34
N ASN A 618 15.69 68.54 -47.91
CA ASN A 618 15.55 68.06 -49.29
C ASN A 618 15.42 69.20 -50.31
N GLY A 619 14.84 70.33 -49.90
CA GLY A 619 14.69 71.54 -50.71
C GLY A 619 15.90 72.47 -50.67
N ASP A 620 16.68 72.43 -49.58
CA ASP A 620 17.84 73.31 -49.36
C ASP A 620 19.15 72.78 -49.99
N ALA A 621 19.92 73.69 -50.58
CA ALA A 621 21.26 73.47 -51.12
C ALA A 621 22.40 73.66 -50.09
N CYS A 622 22.09 74.16 -48.88
CA CYS A 622 23.02 74.40 -47.78
C CYS A 622 22.55 73.93 -46.35
N PRO A 623 22.06 72.68 -46.11
CA PRO A 623 21.27 72.25 -44.90
C PRO A 623 21.99 72.24 -43.53
N ALA A 624 22.69 73.30 -43.18
CA ALA A 624 23.43 73.52 -41.94
C ALA A 624 23.85 75.00 -41.75
N VAL A 625 23.40 75.92 -42.61
CA VAL A 625 23.75 77.34 -42.65
C VAL A 625 22.53 78.15 -43.17
N PRO A 626 21.69 78.71 -42.28
CA PRO A 626 20.42 79.36 -42.66
C PRO A 626 20.57 80.42 -43.74
N GLY A 627 19.67 80.42 -44.73
CA GLY A 627 19.75 81.31 -45.90
C GLY A 627 18.40 81.92 -46.28
N ASP A 628 18.09 81.90 -47.59
CA ASP A 628 16.80 82.32 -48.13
C ASP A 628 16.43 81.53 -49.39
N ALA A 629 15.13 81.42 -49.66
CA ALA A 629 14.58 80.73 -50.82
C ALA A 629 15.04 81.31 -52.17
N SER A 630 15.49 82.57 -52.24
CA SER A 630 16.06 83.15 -53.47
C SER A 630 17.36 82.49 -53.93
N ALA A 631 18.17 81.99 -53.01
CA ALA A 631 19.43 81.28 -53.27
C ALA A 631 19.33 79.75 -53.03
N ASN A 632 18.10 79.22 -52.94
CA ASN A 632 17.78 77.82 -52.60
C ASN A 632 18.29 77.42 -51.20
N GLY A 633 18.04 78.27 -50.19
CA GLY A 633 18.41 78.05 -48.78
C GLY A 633 19.89 78.29 -48.44
N CYS A 634 20.75 78.51 -49.44
CA CYS A 634 22.09 79.04 -49.19
C CYS A 634 22.08 80.54 -48.82
N PRO A 635 23.12 81.03 -48.12
CA PRO A 635 23.38 82.47 -47.98
C PRO A 635 23.67 83.18 -49.32
N ASP A 636 23.04 84.34 -49.49
CA ASP A 636 23.30 85.37 -50.50
C ASP A 636 23.35 86.71 -49.75
N ALA A 637 24.54 87.32 -49.68
CA ALA A 637 24.80 88.46 -48.81
C ALA A 637 24.40 89.83 -49.38
N ASP A 638 24.09 89.96 -50.68
CA ASP A 638 23.70 91.23 -51.30
C ASP A 638 22.42 91.19 -52.17
N GLY A 639 21.92 90.01 -52.51
CA GLY A 639 20.61 89.76 -53.12
C GLY A 639 20.61 89.74 -54.65
N ASP A 640 21.74 89.43 -55.28
CA ASP A 640 21.88 89.24 -56.74
C ASP A 640 21.23 87.92 -57.23
N GLY A 641 21.16 86.88 -56.38
CA GLY A 641 20.66 85.55 -56.69
C GLY A 641 21.74 84.48 -56.93
N VAL A 642 23.03 84.84 -56.83
CA VAL A 642 24.16 83.92 -56.73
C VAL A 642 24.57 83.79 -55.26
N ARG A 643 24.68 82.55 -54.77
CA ARG A 643 25.11 82.25 -53.40
C ARG A 643 26.58 82.61 -53.14
N ASP A 644 26.89 83.00 -51.91
CA ASP A 644 28.21 83.48 -51.44
C ASP A 644 29.43 82.59 -51.81
N THR A 645 29.23 81.31 -52.10
CA THR A 645 30.31 80.36 -52.45
C THR A 645 30.68 80.32 -53.92
N ASP A 646 29.79 80.78 -54.79
CA ASP A 646 29.89 80.65 -56.24
C ASP A 646 30.10 82.00 -56.93
N ASP A 647 30.01 83.09 -56.18
CA ASP A 647 30.30 84.46 -56.58
C ASP A 647 31.78 84.86 -56.28
N ALA A 648 32.41 85.55 -57.22
CA ALA A 648 33.75 86.14 -57.07
C ALA A 648 33.76 87.44 -56.23
N PHE A 649 32.63 88.15 -56.11
CA PHE A 649 32.48 89.42 -55.40
C PHE A 649 31.22 89.49 -54.50
N PRO A 650 31.05 88.63 -53.45
CA PRO A 650 29.80 88.43 -52.66
C PRO A 650 29.25 89.61 -51.82
N ASN A 651 29.52 90.86 -52.21
CA ASN A 651 29.12 92.09 -51.55
C ASN A 651 28.90 93.25 -52.58
N ASP A 652 28.89 92.97 -53.90
CA ASP A 652 28.62 93.95 -54.97
C ASP A 652 27.62 93.37 -56.01
N PRO A 653 26.29 93.57 -55.86
CA PRO A 653 25.23 92.98 -56.70
C PRO A 653 25.16 93.57 -58.12
N GLY A 654 26.28 94.11 -58.61
CA GLY A 654 26.50 94.50 -60.00
C GLY A 654 27.60 93.70 -60.69
N GLU A 655 28.29 92.79 -60.00
CA GLU A 655 29.38 91.98 -60.54
C GLU A 655 29.52 90.64 -59.82
N HIS A 656 29.71 89.56 -60.58
CA HIS A 656 29.97 88.23 -60.03
C HIS A 656 30.99 87.38 -60.83
N THR A 657 31.59 87.94 -61.88
CA THR A 657 32.53 87.20 -62.75
C THR A 657 33.91 87.88 -62.79
N ASP A 658 34.96 87.10 -62.51
CA ASP A 658 36.35 87.39 -62.88
C ASP A 658 36.81 86.28 -63.84
N SER A 659 36.73 86.53 -65.14
CA SER A 659 36.95 85.53 -66.19
C SER A 659 38.42 85.15 -66.41
N ASP A 660 39.39 85.89 -65.86
CA ASP A 660 40.82 85.66 -66.13
C ASP A 660 41.73 85.55 -64.89
N GLY A 661 41.25 85.97 -63.72
CA GLY A 661 41.91 85.88 -62.42
C GLY A 661 42.86 87.03 -62.09
N ASP A 662 42.76 88.18 -62.77
CA ASP A 662 43.47 89.43 -62.47
C ASP A 662 42.99 90.10 -61.17
N GLY A 663 41.73 89.87 -60.77
CA GLY A 663 41.09 90.50 -59.61
C GLY A 663 40.24 91.74 -59.96
N ALA A 664 39.95 91.96 -61.23
CA ALA A 664 38.96 92.92 -61.72
C ALA A 664 37.76 92.18 -62.33
N GLY A 665 36.54 92.63 -62.03
CA GLY A 665 35.33 92.01 -62.58
C GLY A 665 35.09 92.34 -64.06
N ASP A 666 34.45 91.42 -64.77
CA ASP A 666 34.22 91.46 -66.23
C ASP A 666 33.49 92.72 -66.73
N ASN A 667 32.62 93.33 -65.91
CA ASN A 667 31.93 94.58 -66.26
C ASN A 667 32.82 95.84 -66.09
N GLY A 668 33.93 95.71 -65.36
CA GLY A 668 34.88 96.79 -65.06
C GLY A 668 36.17 96.78 -65.87
N ASP A 669 36.64 95.61 -66.31
CA ASP A 669 37.93 95.47 -66.99
C ASP A 669 37.89 95.77 -68.50
N PRO A 670 38.85 96.56 -69.05
CA PRO A 670 39.04 96.70 -70.49
C PRO A 670 39.51 95.45 -71.26
N TYR A 671 39.99 94.38 -70.60
CA TYR A 671 40.48 93.15 -71.26
C TYR A 671 40.09 91.84 -70.51
N PRO A 672 38.79 91.54 -70.24
CA PRO A 672 38.33 90.57 -69.22
C PRO A 672 38.77 89.10 -69.37
N HIS A 673 39.62 88.79 -70.34
CA HIS A 673 40.09 87.44 -70.66
C HIS A 673 41.63 87.37 -70.80
N ALA A 674 42.38 88.43 -70.46
CA ALA A 674 43.82 88.52 -70.72
C ALA A 674 44.65 89.40 -69.75
N ILE A 675 45.22 88.77 -68.72
CA ILE A 675 46.10 89.38 -67.69
C ILE A 675 47.15 90.30 -68.35
N THR A 676 46.89 91.61 -68.34
CA THR A 676 47.68 92.60 -69.10
C THR A 676 48.92 93.13 -68.37
N ARG A 677 49.09 92.78 -67.09
CA ARG A 677 50.17 93.31 -66.25
C ARG A 677 50.86 92.23 -65.43
N ALA A 678 52.18 92.31 -65.35
CA ALA A 678 52.97 91.59 -64.35
C ALA A 678 54.10 92.45 -63.78
N THR A 679 54.60 92.10 -62.60
CA THR A 679 55.69 92.83 -61.92
C THR A 679 56.80 91.89 -61.47
N ALA A 680 58.04 92.37 -61.51
CA ALA A 680 59.25 91.62 -61.20
C ALA A 680 60.18 92.46 -60.33
N GLY A 681 59.83 92.60 -59.05
CA GLY A 681 60.50 93.53 -58.13
C GLY A 681 60.16 94.98 -58.49
N ALA A 682 61.17 95.77 -58.86
CA ALA A 682 60.98 97.17 -59.29
C ALA A 682 60.66 97.33 -60.79
N ALA A 683 60.62 96.24 -61.56
CA ALA A 683 60.28 96.24 -62.98
C ALA A 683 58.81 95.89 -63.21
N THR A 684 58.21 96.47 -64.25
CA THR A 684 56.84 96.17 -64.70
C THR A 684 56.83 95.77 -66.17
N LEU A 685 56.02 94.78 -66.50
CA LEU A 685 55.57 94.50 -67.85
C LEU A 685 54.11 94.92 -67.91
N ASP A 686 53.81 95.90 -68.76
CA ASP A 686 52.46 96.16 -69.24
C ASP A 686 52.39 95.68 -70.70
N THR A 687 51.42 94.83 -71.02
CA THR A 687 51.05 94.51 -72.38
C THR A 687 49.83 95.33 -72.79
N SER A 688 49.66 95.54 -74.09
CA SER A 688 48.38 95.98 -74.65
C SER A 688 48.07 95.06 -75.84
N PRO A 689 47.14 94.10 -75.64
CA PRO A 689 46.61 93.25 -76.72
C PRO A 689 45.87 94.05 -77.80
N ALA A 690 45.51 93.39 -78.89
CA ALA A 690 44.94 94.05 -80.07
C ALA A 690 43.54 94.66 -79.81
N ASP A 691 42.71 93.97 -79.02
CA ASP A 691 41.38 94.40 -78.59
C ASP A 691 40.97 93.69 -77.28
N SER A 692 39.81 94.04 -76.73
CA SER A 692 39.28 93.56 -75.44
C SER A 692 38.79 92.10 -75.46
N ALA A 693 38.77 91.43 -76.61
CA ALA A 693 38.45 90.00 -76.74
C ALA A 693 39.70 89.14 -76.95
N SER A 694 40.90 89.72 -76.83
CA SER A 694 42.14 88.97 -76.77
C SER A 694 42.17 88.10 -75.50
N THR A 695 42.89 86.97 -75.59
CA THR A 695 43.22 86.08 -74.46
C THR A 695 44.73 86.07 -74.17
N CYS A 696 45.48 87.03 -74.72
CA CYS A 696 46.95 87.09 -74.68
C CYS A 696 47.53 87.48 -73.31
N SER A 697 47.31 86.64 -72.29
CA SER A 697 47.69 86.85 -70.90
C SER A 697 49.20 86.76 -70.67
N VAL A 698 49.74 87.56 -69.75
CA VAL A 698 51.10 87.44 -69.23
C VAL A 698 51.20 86.24 -68.26
N SER A 699 51.59 85.06 -68.76
CA SER A 699 51.76 83.86 -67.92
C SER A 699 53.06 83.82 -67.12
N SER A 700 54.06 84.65 -67.46
CA SER A 700 55.19 84.93 -66.57
C SER A 700 55.96 86.18 -66.96
N PHE A 701 56.54 86.86 -65.97
CA PHE A 701 57.52 87.93 -66.15
C PHE A 701 58.58 87.86 -65.05
N GLY A 702 59.84 88.10 -65.40
CA GLY A 702 60.94 88.10 -64.45
C GLY A 702 62.20 88.75 -65.01
N LEU A 703 63.00 89.35 -64.13
CA LEU A 703 64.34 89.81 -64.48
C LEU A 703 65.35 88.69 -64.21
N ALA A 704 65.62 87.88 -65.23
CA ALA A 704 66.64 86.84 -65.16
C ALA A 704 68.04 87.46 -65.34
N PRO A 705 69.11 86.95 -64.68
CA PRO A 705 70.47 87.26 -65.11
C PRO A 705 70.66 86.79 -66.56
N LEU A 706 71.66 87.34 -67.27
CA LEU A 706 71.99 86.86 -68.62
C LEU A 706 72.32 85.35 -68.67
N GLY A 707 72.64 84.75 -67.52
CA GLY A 707 72.70 83.30 -67.34
C GLY A 707 73.80 82.67 -68.20
N THR A 708 73.40 81.74 -69.06
CA THR A 708 74.28 81.06 -70.01
C THR A 708 74.30 81.72 -71.38
N ALA A 709 73.88 82.99 -71.51
CA ALA A 709 73.92 83.67 -72.79
C ALA A 709 75.37 83.90 -73.27
N PRO A 710 75.57 84.04 -74.59
CA PRO A 710 76.59 84.93 -75.14
C PRO A 710 77.00 86.11 -74.24
N PRO A 711 78.31 86.37 -74.01
CA PRO A 711 78.75 87.69 -73.54
C PRO A 711 77.99 88.82 -74.23
N LEU A 712 77.66 89.85 -73.47
CA LEU A 712 76.86 90.93 -74.05
C LEU A 712 77.57 91.50 -75.25
N PRO A 713 76.76 92.11 -76.12
CA PRO A 713 77.27 92.91 -77.18
C PRO A 713 78.41 93.88 -76.75
N GLY A 714 78.10 94.96 -76.07
CA GLY A 714 79.05 95.80 -75.36
C GLY A 714 78.60 95.96 -73.92
N ASP A 715 79.07 96.99 -73.24
CA ASP A 715 78.58 97.31 -71.89
C ASP A 715 77.05 97.49 -71.90
N GLY A 716 76.37 96.91 -70.91
CA GLY A 716 74.91 96.81 -70.87
C GLY A 716 74.41 96.11 -69.62
N LEU A 717 73.11 95.83 -69.55
CA LEU A 717 72.49 95.21 -68.37
C LEU A 717 72.98 93.78 -68.17
N SER A 718 73.47 93.44 -66.97
CA SER A 718 73.85 92.06 -66.61
C SER A 718 72.65 91.10 -66.46
N ARG A 719 71.45 91.54 -66.90
CA ARG A 719 70.16 90.86 -66.78
C ARG A 719 69.33 91.07 -68.05
N MET A 720 68.44 90.11 -68.31
CA MET A 720 67.39 90.18 -69.31
C MET A 720 66.03 90.32 -68.62
N ALA A 721 65.15 91.13 -69.17
CA ALA A 721 63.73 90.99 -68.90
C ALA A 721 63.24 89.78 -69.69
N ALA A 722 62.69 88.78 -69.02
CA ALA A 722 62.18 87.57 -69.64
C ALA A 722 60.71 87.40 -69.29
N PHE A 723 59.86 87.30 -70.31
CA PHE A 723 58.45 87.05 -70.16
C PHE A 723 57.95 85.94 -71.08
N VAL A 724 56.76 85.45 -70.77
CA VAL A 724 55.96 84.58 -71.64
C VAL A 724 54.57 85.17 -71.71
N LEU A 725 54.08 85.40 -72.92
CA LEU A 725 52.67 85.60 -73.19
C LEU A 725 52.10 84.31 -73.77
N THR A 726 50.85 84.00 -73.45
CA THR A 726 50.16 82.76 -73.84
C THR A 726 48.79 83.06 -74.39
N ASN A 727 48.29 82.18 -75.27
CA ASN A 727 47.02 82.30 -76.00
C ASN A 727 46.95 83.50 -76.98
N CYS A 728 48.10 84.04 -77.39
CA CYS A 728 48.23 85.20 -78.29
C CYS A 728 47.95 84.89 -79.77
N HIS A 729 46.84 84.18 -80.03
CA HIS A 729 46.43 83.67 -81.34
C HIS A 729 44.91 83.79 -81.55
N GLY A 730 44.33 84.91 -81.10
CA GLY A 730 42.91 85.22 -81.30
C GLY A 730 42.50 85.08 -82.76
N GLY A 731 41.40 84.35 -83.01
CA GLY A 731 40.79 84.23 -84.35
C GLY A 731 41.58 83.44 -85.40
N GLY A 732 42.69 82.78 -85.05
CA GLY A 732 43.50 82.01 -86.01
C GLY A 732 44.47 82.86 -86.84
N THR A 733 44.76 84.08 -86.39
CA THR A 733 45.83 84.93 -86.92
C THR A 733 46.84 85.24 -85.81
N PRO A 734 48.16 85.25 -86.08
CA PRO A 734 49.15 85.63 -85.07
C PRO A 734 48.91 87.04 -84.55
N GLU A 735 48.70 87.19 -83.25
CA GLU A 735 48.38 88.48 -82.65
C GLU A 735 49.61 89.40 -82.58
N THR A 736 49.38 90.70 -82.61
CA THR A 736 50.41 91.74 -82.48
C THR A 736 50.20 92.51 -81.18
N VAL A 737 51.16 92.42 -80.26
CA VAL A 737 51.05 92.94 -78.89
C VAL A 737 52.03 94.09 -78.70
N GLN A 738 51.57 95.20 -78.10
CA GLN A 738 52.47 96.25 -77.65
C GLN A 738 53.10 95.85 -76.31
N ILE A 739 54.44 95.86 -76.25
CA ILE A 739 55.23 95.49 -75.08
C ILE A 739 55.81 96.76 -74.46
N ARG A 740 55.48 97.03 -73.19
CA ARG A 740 56.09 98.07 -72.37
C ARG A 740 56.77 97.43 -71.16
N ILE A 741 58.10 97.47 -71.13
CA ILE A 741 58.90 97.00 -69.99
C ILE A 741 59.57 98.20 -69.34
N ASP A 742 59.22 98.48 -68.10
CA ASP A 742 60.04 99.31 -67.22
C ASP A 742 61.04 98.41 -66.50
N PHE A 743 62.35 98.63 -66.67
CA PHE A 743 63.39 97.81 -66.05
C PHE A 743 63.64 98.17 -64.56
N GLY A 744 63.01 99.23 -64.06
CA GLY A 744 63.22 99.74 -62.69
C GLY A 744 64.61 100.37 -62.46
N GLU A 745 65.42 100.52 -63.52
CA GLU A 745 66.73 101.17 -63.52
C GLU A 745 66.93 101.98 -64.81
N ALA A 746 67.75 103.03 -64.78
CA ALA A 746 67.99 103.86 -65.95
C ALA A 746 68.79 103.11 -67.03
N LEU A 747 68.26 103.07 -68.25
CA LEU A 747 68.88 102.40 -69.39
C LEU A 747 69.98 103.27 -70.03
N PRO A 748 70.99 102.67 -70.70
CA PRO A 748 71.97 103.43 -71.49
C PRO A 748 71.28 104.28 -72.56
N ALA A 749 71.62 105.57 -72.64
CA ALA A 749 70.93 106.52 -73.52
C ALA A 749 71.12 106.22 -75.03
N ASP A 750 72.30 105.74 -75.42
CA ASP A 750 72.61 105.22 -76.76
C ASP A 750 72.46 103.68 -76.82
N GLY A 751 71.74 103.09 -75.86
CA GLY A 751 71.53 101.65 -75.75
C GLY A 751 70.62 101.11 -76.85
N VAL A 752 70.88 99.88 -77.27
CA VAL A 752 70.06 99.13 -78.22
C VAL A 752 69.42 97.95 -77.49
N LEU A 753 68.13 97.74 -77.76
CA LEU A 753 67.38 96.59 -77.26
C LEU A 753 67.78 95.35 -78.07
N TYR A 754 68.35 94.34 -77.41
CA TYR A 754 68.90 93.13 -78.00
C TYR A 754 68.10 91.88 -77.59
N LYS A 755 67.70 91.11 -78.59
CA LYS A 755 67.12 89.77 -78.50
C LYS A 755 68.21 88.71 -78.70
N LEU A 756 68.15 87.59 -77.98
CA LEU A 756 69.02 86.44 -78.20
C LEU A 756 68.37 85.43 -79.16
N LEU A 757 68.60 85.56 -80.47
CA LEU A 757 68.07 84.63 -81.49
C LEU A 757 69.18 83.66 -81.92
N ASP A 758 68.91 82.37 -82.11
CA ASP A 758 69.92 81.36 -82.55
C ASP A 758 71.27 81.40 -81.77
N SER A 759 71.25 81.75 -80.48
CA SER A 759 72.47 82.01 -79.68
C SER A 759 73.39 83.14 -80.20
N ARG A 760 72.84 84.13 -80.92
CA ARG A 760 73.48 85.40 -81.32
C ARG A 760 72.62 86.59 -80.89
N TRP A 761 73.26 87.69 -80.51
CA TRP A 761 72.55 88.92 -80.18
C TRP A 761 72.12 89.68 -81.44
N VAL A 762 70.82 89.97 -81.55
CA VAL A 762 70.17 90.66 -82.68
C VAL A 762 69.44 91.89 -82.15
N ALA A 763 69.63 93.05 -82.79
CA ALA A 763 68.97 94.29 -82.39
C ALA A 763 67.49 94.28 -82.81
N ILE A 764 66.58 94.64 -81.90
CA ILE A 764 65.16 94.77 -82.19
C ILE A 764 64.92 96.08 -82.96
N THR A 765 64.61 95.97 -84.24
CA THR A 765 64.34 97.14 -85.10
C THR A 765 62.99 97.75 -84.74
N GLY A 766 62.96 99.07 -84.50
CA GLY A 766 61.74 99.80 -84.11
C GLY A 766 61.50 99.85 -82.61
N ALA A 767 62.31 99.18 -81.79
CA ALA A 767 62.29 99.37 -80.35
C ALA A 767 62.71 100.80 -79.97
N SER A 768 62.08 101.33 -78.93
CA SER A 768 62.36 102.64 -78.35
C SER A 768 62.75 102.50 -76.89
N ILE A 769 63.67 103.35 -76.42
CA ILE A 769 64.15 103.39 -75.03
C ILE A 769 63.99 104.83 -74.52
N SER A 770 63.41 104.98 -73.33
CA SER A 770 63.17 106.28 -72.68
C SER A 770 63.27 106.14 -71.16
N GLY A 771 64.34 106.68 -70.57
CA GLY A 771 64.59 106.56 -69.13
C GLY A 771 64.88 105.11 -68.72
N SER A 772 63.98 104.51 -67.96
CA SER A 772 64.03 103.09 -67.56
C SER A 772 63.17 102.17 -68.45
N VAL A 773 62.38 102.74 -69.36
CA VAL A 773 61.37 102.02 -70.15
C VAL A 773 61.90 101.67 -71.53
N ALA A 774 61.71 100.41 -71.93
CA ALA A 774 61.73 99.99 -73.32
C ALA A 774 60.29 99.78 -73.82
N THR A 775 59.99 100.24 -75.03
CA THR A 775 58.69 100.00 -75.69
C THR A 775 58.91 99.56 -77.13
N TYR A 776 58.30 98.44 -77.47
CA TYR A 776 58.39 97.79 -78.78
C TYR A 776 57.13 96.97 -79.05
N THR A 777 57.06 96.33 -80.20
CA THR A 777 55.92 95.52 -80.62
C THR A 777 56.42 94.13 -81.00
N LEU A 778 55.72 93.11 -80.51
CA LEU A 778 55.91 91.72 -80.91
C LEU A 778 54.71 91.24 -81.71
N ALA A 779 54.94 90.21 -82.51
CA ALA A 779 53.88 89.39 -83.08
C ALA A 779 54.22 87.93 -82.82
N ASP A 780 53.20 87.12 -82.54
CA ASP A 780 53.31 85.66 -82.47
C ASP A 780 53.99 85.11 -83.74
N ASN A 781 54.97 84.22 -83.57
CA ASN A 781 55.81 83.69 -84.66
C ASN A 781 56.55 84.78 -85.49
N GLY A 782 56.67 86.00 -84.95
CA GLY A 782 57.38 87.12 -85.57
C GLY A 782 58.91 86.97 -85.53
N PRO A 783 59.67 87.85 -86.23
CA PRO A 783 61.13 87.74 -86.37
C PRO A 783 61.93 87.99 -85.08
N TYR A 784 61.26 88.31 -83.96
CA TYR A 784 61.85 88.45 -82.63
C TYR A 784 61.25 87.49 -81.61
N ASP A 785 60.33 86.61 -82.00
CA ASP A 785 59.89 85.54 -81.12
C ASP A 785 61.01 84.47 -80.97
N LEU A 786 60.95 83.71 -79.89
CA LEU A 786 61.79 82.53 -79.68
C LEU A 786 61.00 81.23 -79.60
N ASP A 787 59.69 81.29 -79.38
CA ASP A 787 58.83 80.12 -79.47
C ASP A 787 58.22 80.06 -80.89
N PRO A 788 58.40 78.95 -81.65
CA PRO A 788 57.65 78.71 -82.88
C PRO A 788 56.25 78.12 -82.60
N THR A 789 55.85 78.04 -81.32
CA THR A 789 54.54 77.55 -80.90
C THR A 789 53.52 78.66 -81.05
N ALA A 790 52.61 78.53 -82.01
CA ALA A 790 51.54 79.52 -82.25
C ALA A 790 50.78 79.87 -80.96
N GLY A 791 50.65 81.16 -80.67
CA GLY A 791 50.02 81.69 -79.46
C GLY A 791 50.91 81.73 -78.21
N VAL A 792 52.22 81.43 -78.33
CA VAL A 792 53.18 81.57 -77.22
C VAL A 792 54.30 82.53 -77.64
N ILE A 793 54.36 83.70 -77.01
CA ILE A 793 55.42 84.68 -77.27
C ILE A 793 56.44 84.60 -76.14
N ARG A 794 57.67 84.14 -76.42
CA ARG A 794 58.74 83.98 -75.42
C ARG A 794 59.78 85.10 -75.54
N ASP A 795 59.63 86.09 -74.66
CA ASP A 795 60.27 87.42 -74.56
C ASP A 795 61.59 87.63 -73.74
N PRO A 796 62.71 86.87 -73.84
CA PRO A 796 63.96 87.24 -73.16
C PRO A 796 64.76 88.30 -73.93
N VAL A 797 64.70 89.54 -73.41
CA VAL A 797 65.29 90.76 -74.01
C VAL A 797 66.21 91.51 -73.04
N THR A 798 67.25 92.17 -73.53
CA THR A 798 68.18 92.98 -72.72
C THR A 798 68.62 94.26 -73.44
N VAL A 799 69.31 95.18 -72.76
CA VAL A 799 69.79 96.46 -73.34
C VAL A 799 71.31 96.56 -73.22
N ALA A 800 71.99 96.88 -74.33
CA ALA A 800 73.45 97.01 -74.37
C ALA A 800 73.97 97.91 -75.52
N LEU A 801 75.30 98.12 -75.55
CA LEU A 801 76.13 98.50 -76.72
C LEU A 801 76.52 97.18 -77.55
N PRO A 802 77.34 97.00 -78.65
CA PRO A 802 77.39 95.78 -79.67
C PRO A 802 78.29 94.31 -79.66
N PRO A 803 77.81 92.94 -80.01
CA PRO A 803 77.93 91.23 -79.99
C PRO A 803 78.71 89.84 -79.27
N ALA A 804 78.16 88.49 -79.05
CA ALA A 804 78.79 86.99 -78.62
C ALA A 804 78.11 85.36 -78.60
N GLN A 805 78.37 84.19 -77.75
CA GLN A 805 78.01 82.54 -77.72
C GLN A 805 77.87 81.41 -76.39
N ALA A 806 77.30 80.05 -76.31
CA ALA A 806 77.22 78.85 -75.15
C ALA A 806 76.62 77.19 -75.16
N PRO A 807 76.63 76.14 -74.11
CA PRO A 807 76.24 74.54 -73.94
C PRO A 807 75.70 73.68 -72.53
N ALA A 808 75.44 72.32 -72.01
CA ALA A 808 75.08 70.71 -72.11
C ALA A 808 74.89 69.69 -70.70
N ALA A 809 74.55 68.33 -70.24
CA ALA A 809 73.97 66.80 -70.42
C ALA A 809 73.78 65.61 -69.15
N ALA A 810 73.22 64.25 -69.15
CA ALA A 810 72.94 63.06 -68.01
C ALA A 810 72.76 61.36 -68.27
N THR A 811 72.33 60.11 -67.62
CA THR A 811 71.55 59.23 -66.46
C THR A 811 71.69 57.51 -66.13
N PRO A 812 70.93 56.62 -65.23
CA PRO A 812 71.10 55.09 -64.63
C PRO A 812 70.04 53.72 -64.52
N VAL A 813 70.00 52.61 -63.56
CA VAL A 813 69.02 51.27 -63.34
C VAL A 813 69.13 49.89 -62.28
N PRO A 814 68.53 48.55 -62.39
CA PRO A 814 67.70 47.46 -61.45
C PRO A 814 68.02 45.92 -60.72
N THR A 815 67.07 44.85 -60.37
CA THR A 815 67.03 43.63 -59.24
C THR A 815 66.63 41.94 -59.27
N LEU A 816 65.86 41.12 -58.33
CA LEU A 816 65.94 39.57 -57.77
C LEU A 816 64.72 38.43 -57.28
N PRO A 817 64.84 37.09 -56.68
CA PRO A 817 63.87 35.76 -56.50
C PRO A 817 63.49 34.72 -55.15
N THR A 818 62.93 33.36 -55.14
CA THR A 818 62.10 32.42 -54.06
C THR A 818 62.09 30.72 -53.77
N TRP A 819 61.28 29.90 -52.85
CA TRP A 819 61.29 28.29 -52.46
C TRP A 819 60.13 27.13 -51.86
N ALA A 820 60.22 26.15 -50.78
CA ALA A 820 59.78 24.68 -50.25
C ALA A 820 58.43 23.84 -49.70
N LEU A 821 58.13 22.51 -50.03
CA LEU A 821 56.80 21.79 -49.66
C LEU A 821 56.55 20.25 -49.28
N ALA A 822 57.47 19.25 -49.34
CA ALA A 822 57.04 17.81 -49.52
C ALA A 822 57.06 16.78 -48.32
N LEU A 823 57.25 17.19 -47.06
CA LEU A 823 58.03 16.35 -46.12
C LEU A 823 57.31 15.38 -45.13
N LEU A 824 56.04 15.57 -44.76
CA LEU A 824 55.52 15.10 -43.45
C LEU A 824 54.35 14.08 -43.42
N ALA A 825 54.07 13.36 -44.51
CA ALA A 825 52.96 12.40 -44.60
C ALA A 825 53.22 11.02 -43.91
N ALA A 826 53.72 10.99 -42.67
CA ALA A 826 54.48 9.84 -42.13
C ALA A 826 54.04 9.24 -40.77
N LEU A 827 52.84 9.54 -40.24
CA LEU A 827 52.48 9.23 -38.84
C LEU A 827 51.15 8.46 -38.65
N SER A 828 51.15 7.13 -38.85
CA SER A 828 50.04 6.26 -38.44
C SER A 828 50.42 4.78 -38.24
N GLY A 829 50.30 4.25 -37.02
CA GLY A 829 50.33 2.80 -36.72
C GLY A 829 50.81 2.39 -35.32
N GLY A 830 49.94 1.77 -34.51
CA GLY A 830 50.32 1.21 -33.19
C GLY A 830 49.17 0.63 -32.34
N LEU A 831 49.36 -0.60 -31.85
CA LEU A 831 48.46 -1.46 -31.04
C LEU A 831 48.15 -0.91 -29.61
N GLY A 832 47.16 -1.33 -28.79
CA GLY A 832 46.02 -2.28 -28.92
C GLY A 832 46.02 -3.52 -27.97
N PHE A 833 45.15 -3.66 -26.94
CA PHE A 833 44.88 -4.94 -26.19
C PHE A 833 43.71 -4.93 -25.13
N ARG A 834 42.96 -6.07 -24.95
CA ARG A 834 42.03 -6.54 -23.82
C ARG A 834 40.85 -5.62 -23.38
N ARG A 835 39.56 -5.99 -23.10
CA ARG A 835 38.67 -7.21 -23.08
C ARG A 835 38.79 -8.19 -21.88
N LEU A 836 37.73 -8.75 -21.21
CA LEU A 836 36.23 -8.66 -21.29
C LEU A 836 35.46 -9.47 -20.15
N ARG A 837 34.11 -9.30 -19.99
CA ARG A 837 33.02 -10.17 -19.36
C ARG A 837 32.77 -10.18 -17.81
N ALA A 838 31.62 -10.64 -17.23
CA ALA A 838 30.15 -10.73 -17.59
C ALA A 838 29.26 -11.45 -16.50
N ARG A 839 27.89 -11.44 -16.66
CA ARG A 839 26.78 -12.24 -16.00
C ARG A 839 26.28 -11.81 -14.60
N ALA A 840 25.00 -11.87 -14.15
CA ALA A 840 23.64 -12.21 -14.69
C ALA A 840 23.25 -13.70 -14.93
N THR A 841 22.05 -14.26 -14.61
CA THR A 841 20.75 -13.78 -14.04
C THR A 841 19.80 -14.96 -13.64
N SER A 842 18.57 -14.71 -13.10
CA SER A 842 17.28 -15.49 -13.24
C SER A 842 16.60 -16.19 -12.01
N SER A 843 15.37 -15.75 -11.67
CA SER A 843 14.08 -16.45 -11.41
C SER A 843 13.86 -17.76 -10.57
N ASN A 844 12.71 -17.76 -9.88
CA ASN A 844 11.69 -18.84 -9.67
C ASN A 844 11.72 -19.87 -8.50
N HIS A 845 10.70 -19.73 -7.63
CA HIS A 845 9.66 -20.69 -7.19
C HIS A 845 9.94 -22.15 -6.76
N GLN A 846 9.25 -22.53 -5.66
CA GLN A 846 8.74 -23.87 -5.26
C GLN A 846 9.79 -24.97 -4.98
N ASN A 847 9.68 -25.79 -3.92
CA ASN A 847 8.66 -25.94 -2.85
C ASN A 847 9.31 -25.88 -1.47
#